data_AF-A0A8H4SM59-F1
#
_entry.id   AF-A0A8H4SM59-F1
#
_cell.length_a   1.000
_cell.length_b   1.000
_cell.length_c   1.000
_cell.angle_alpha   90.00
_cell.angle_beta   90.00
_cell.angle_gamma   90.00
#
_symmetry.space_group_name_H-M   'P 1'
#
loop_
_entity.id
_entity.type
_entity.pdbx_description
1 polymer ?
#
loop_
_entity_poly.entity_id
_entity_poly.type
_entity_poly.pdbx_seq_one_letter_code
_entity_poly.pdbx_strand_id
1 'polypeptide(L)'
;MYIRENNIENVKSGTFEWMVDEEYQSADDQNGSSIESGEIETMIKREDYEQERKKQEALRIYTREKFLTWLNSGGHIFHISGKAGSGKSTLMKFLARSSRVKKELESWAGGRPLIFVRFFFWNSGDKAQMSLEGLYRSLLFETCRQIPNIMPQLFPEFWQSSNSGLAPICFDEVKEAFNQLIQEASSSKSYFCFFIDDLDEFEGDELDHWRLSQDLKSWTAQAENVKLCVSSRPHIPFIQSFANNLNHQISIHELTREDIFNFSVGDMFEKDPNFDRVNDVYKDLVTEVVEASDGVFLWARLAMRSLLKSVGYQGSEKDLKRKLHLIPKGLDELLDQILGSIDPDDQLLSDQLFLLTTANFCPWQPVVQNAIAYSWLEDLDDLGFPHELQMRPCTETEINERLERTSCVLDRLSRGLLEMTRKRSHPRDGHNYFSYEVQFLHRSVRDYIVNTREVQMRARLPDFDVYSGISRLLLAEFKFARFTLHDIRPEVWRESGALRLAFDSLFDVMWAAHYNDGYDMPSGFLEEASHIVQHHTQTAESSTHLRPANEFPEPKGHIWGRNLHRVGRQWFTSRDSNHSPDFLCEVVYRGLRQFLSPELMGYLRQQNSTSGPNLLLVATQVKSFKFVQQLLHEGRTPGEMVPMEPIHTITDTENFVTIPAPKAIVSVWLIFLYRLVDGYLLACSTDDSEYRCLEEFLNQDVDQDVQFLAIFVSPKKNKPPEDDQVLGEDSGESDERVAFDLLEFLELAKPFNMEALRPKLSIKGTQEDRPEVTPISGHPIPYQRGRLSKVLEEIVATGKTSGHRAFEQYACLESVIASSERLDVPLAFRIT
;
A
#
# COMPACT_ATOMS: atom_id res chain seq x y z
N MET A 1 -4.96 -5.76 -4.55
CA MET A 1 -5.63 -6.29 -5.75
C MET A 1 -6.96 -5.62 -6.06
N TYR A 2 -7.94 -5.62 -5.15
CA TYR A 2 -9.27 -5.01 -5.39
C TYR A 2 -9.29 -3.46 -5.47
N ILE A 3 -8.40 -2.77 -4.74
CA ILE A 3 -8.20 -1.32 -4.90
C ILE A 3 -7.67 -0.99 -6.32
N ARG A 4 -6.87 -1.89 -6.93
CA ARG A 4 -6.27 -1.77 -8.27
C ARG A 4 -7.31 -1.78 -9.40
N GLU A 5 -8.39 -2.54 -9.21
CA GLU A 5 -9.49 -2.62 -10.17
C GLU A 5 -10.28 -1.30 -10.22
N ASN A 6 -10.37 -0.61 -9.08
CA ASN A 6 -11.18 0.59 -8.88
C ASN A 6 -10.54 1.90 -9.39
N ASN A 7 -9.23 1.93 -9.65
CA ASN A 7 -8.51 3.15 -10.05
C ASN A 7 -8.53 3.48 -11.56
N ILE A 8 -9.18 2.67 -12.40
CA ILE A 8 -9.42 3.03 -13.81
C ILE A 8 -10.84 3.59 -13.90
N GLU A 9 -11.01 4.72 -14.58
CA GLU A 9 -12.30 5.40 -14.77
C GLU A 9 -13.38 4.40 -15.20
N ASN A 10 -14.58 4.52 -14.62
CA ASN A 10 -15.69 3.67 -14.97
C ASN A 10 -16.00 3.83 -16.47
N VAL A 11 -15.96 2.71 -17.18
CA VAL A 11 -16.40 2.63 -18.58
C VAL A 11 -17.86 3.06 -18.63
N LYS A 12 -18.19 4.02 -19.51
CA LYS A 12 -19.58 4.39 -19.75
C LYS A 12 -20.31 3.22 -20.39
N SER A 13 -21.59 3.06 -20.05
CA SER A 13 -22.48 2.07 -20.66
C SER A 13 -22.37 2.14 -22.19
N GLY A 14 -22.13 1.00 -22.82
CA GLY A 14 -22.00 0.82 -24.27
C GLY A 14 -20.57 0.59 -24.78
N THR A 15 -19.52 1.08 -24.09
CA THR A 15 -18.13 0.94 -24.59
C THR A 15 -17.60 -0.47 -24.33
N PHE A 16 -17.05 -1.12 -25.37
CA PHE A 16 -16.61 -2.52 -25.37
C PHE A 16 -17.70 -3.59 -25.11
N GLU A 17 -18.96 -3.21 -24.87
CA GLU A 17 -20.09 -4.14 -24.70
C GLU A 17 -20.28 -5.05 -25.91
N TRP A 18 -19.97 -4.54 -27.11
CA TRP A 18 -19.96 -5.30 -28.36
C TRP A 18 -19.11 -6.58 -28.30
N MET A 19 -18.12 -6.69 -27.40
CA MET A 19 -17.29 -7.89 -27.27
C MET A 19 -18.02 -9.06 -26.60
N VAL A 20 -19.14 -8.82 -25.92
CA VAL A 20 -19.89 -9.85 -25.17
C VAL A 20 -21.39 -9.87 -25.45
N ASP A 21 -22.04 -8.76 -25.79
CA ASP A 21 -23.51 -8.64 -25.85
C ASP A 21 -24.11 -8.85 -27.25
N GLU A 22 -25.19 -9.63 -27.35
CA GLU A 22 -25.80 -10.07 -28.63
C GLU A 22 -26.67 -9.00 -29.30
N GLU A 23 -27.12 -8.01 -28.54
CA GLU A 23 -28.11 -7.02 -28.96
C GLU A 23 -27.51 -5.67 -29.40
N TYR A 24 -26.21 -5.61 -29.71
CA TYR A 24 -25.60 -4.38 -30.21
C TYR A 24 -25.98 -4.14 -31.69
N GLN A 25 -27.22 -3.71 -31.93
CA GLN A 25 -27.63 -3.04 -33.15
C GLN A 25 -27.52 -1.53 -32.91
N SER A 26 -26.72 -0.83 -33.72
CA SER A 26 -26.59 0.62 -33.65
C SER A 26 -27.96 1.28 -33.76
N ALA A 27 -28.33 2.14 -32.81
CA ALA A 27 -29.66 2.72 -32.67
C ALA A 27 -30.05 3.77 -33.74
N ASP A 28 -29.32 3.89 -34.85
CA ASP A 28 -29.44 5.01 -35.81
C ASP A 28 -30.01 4.64 -37.19
N ASP A 29 -30.53 3.42 -37.39
CA ASP A 29 -31.12 2.98 -38.67
C ASP A 29 -32.47 3.65 -39.05
N GLN A 30 -32.91 4.68 -38.33
CA GLN A 30 -34.16 5.38 -38.60
C GLN A 30 -34.02 6.91 -38.56
N ASN A 31 -33.32 7.51 -39.53
CA ASN A 31 -33.65 8.85 -40.03
C ASN A 31 -32.93 9.19 -41.33
N GLY A 32 -33.47 8.70 -42.46
CA GLY A 32 -33.13 9.22 -43.78
C GLY A 32 -34.00 10.43 -44.12
N SER A 33 -33.47 11.65 -43.91
CA SER A 33 -34.07 12.85 -44.49
C SER A 33 -33.30 13.32 -45.72
N SER A 34 -33.99 13.34 -46.85
CA SER A 34 -33.60 13.88 -48.14
C SER A 34 -33.38 15.41 -48.13
N ILE A 35 -32.38 15.92 -48.87
CA ILE A 35 -32.50 16.95 -49.95
C ILE A 35 -31.13 17.57 -50.34
N GLU A 36 -30.90 17.55 -51.66
CA GLU A 36 -30.23 18.43 -52.64
C GLU A 36 -28.96 19.26 -52.36
N SER A 37 -27.97 18.95 -53.21
CA SER A 37 -27.12 19.84 -54.03
C SER A 37 -25.92 20.55 -53.38
N GLY A 38 -24.95 19.73 -52.96
CA GLY A 38 -23.51 20.05 -52.81
C GLY A 38 -22.65 18.78 -53.01
N GLU A 39 -23.08 17.90 -53.92
CA GLU A 39 -23.29 16.47 -53.63
C GLU A 39 -22.17 15.48 -53.99
N ILE A 40 -21.01 15.84 -54.54
CA ILE A 40 -20.05 14.77 -54.93
C ILE A 40 -19.02 14.49 -53.84
N GLU A 41 -18.35 15.52 -53.33
CA GLU A 41 -17.26 15.33 -52.35
C GLU A 41 -17.79 14.96 -50.94
N THR A 42 -18.98 15.45 -50.57
CA THR A 42 -19.67 15.10 -49.32
C THR A 42 -20.34 13.73 -49.40
N MET A 43 -20.86 13.31 -50.56
CA MET A 43 -21.37 11.94 -50.74
C MET A 43 -20.24 10.91 -50.74
N ILE A 44 -19.11 11.17 -51.43
CA ILE A 44 -17.95 10.25 -51.43
C ILE A 44 -17.41 10.05 -50.01
N LYS A 45 -17.22 11.13 -49.23
CA LYS A 45 -16.77 11.01 -47.84
C LYS A 45 -17.78 10.27 -46.94
N ARG A 46 -19.09 10.45 -47.15
CA ARG A 46 -20.13 9.72 -46.40
C ARG A 46 -20.18 8.25 -46.78
N GLU A 47 -20.05 7.92 -48.07
CA GLU A 47 -19.98 6.53 -48.54
C GLU A 47 -18.73 5.82 -48.03
N ASP A 48 -17.56 6.47 -48.06
CA ASP A 48 -16.31 5.92 -47.53
C ASP A 48 -16.38 5.67 -46.02
N TYR A 49 -16.92 6.63 -45.26
CA TYR A 49 -17.13 6.49 -43.82
C TYR A 49 -18.09 5.33 -43.49
N GLU A 50 -19.18 5.23 -44.24
CA GLU A 50 -20.20 4.21 -44.01
C GLU A 50 -19.72 2.81 -44.41
N GLN A 51 -18.88 2.70 -45.44
CA GLN A 51 -18.18 1.47 -45.77
C GLN A 51 -17.20 1.06 -44.66
N GLU A 52 -16.41 2.00 -44.14
CA GLU A 52 -15.44 1.71 -43.08
C GLU A 52 -16.13 1.32 -41.77
N ARG A 53 -17.25 1.97 -41.44
CA ARG A 53 -18.13 1.58 -40.32
C ARG A 53 -18.64 0.14 -40.47
N LYS A 54 -19.15 -0.23 -41.65
CA LYS A 54 -19.62 -1.60 -41.93
C LYS A 54 -18.49 -2.64 -41.85
N LYS A 55 -17.29 -2.30 -42.33
CA LYS A 55 -16.12 -3.17 -42.18
C LYS A 55 -15.77 -3.36 -40.70
N GLN A 56 -15.78 -2.29 -39.91
CA GLN A 56 -15.51 -2.36 -38.49
C GLN A 56 -16.56 -3.20 -37.76
N GLU A 57 -17.85 -3.01 -38.05
CA GLU A 57 -18.94 -3.79 -37.47
C GLU A 57 -18.78 -5.29 -37.77
N ALA A 58 -18.48 -5.64 -39.03
CA ALA A 58 -18.19 -7.01 -39.40
C ALA A 58 -16.97 -7.59 -38.65
N LEU A 59 -15.92 -6.78 -38.46
CA LEU A 59 -14.73 -7.19 -37.72
C LEU A 59 -15.01 -7.34 -36.21
N ARG A 60 -15.85 -6.48 -35.62
CA ARG A 60 -16.34 -6.59 -34.24
C ARG A 60 -17.14 -7.86 -34.04
N ILE A 61 -18.09 -8.16 -34.95
CA ILE A 61 -18.87 -9.41 -34.92
C ILE A 61 -17.95 -10.63 -35.00
N TYR A 62 -17.03 -10.65 -35.98
CA TYR A 62 -16.07 -11.75 -36.11
C TYR A 62 -15.20 -11.93 -34.85
N THR A 63 -14.69 -10.83 -34.30
CA THR A 63 -13.85 -10.84 -33.10
C THR A 63 -14.62 -11.34 -31.88
N ARG A 64 -15.87 -10.88 -31.73
CA ARG A 64 -16.79 -11.30 -30.68
C ARG A 64 -17.10 -12.78 -30.76
N GLU A 65 -17.48 -13.29 -31.93
CA GLU A 65 -17.73 -14.72 -32.15
C GLU A 65 -16.49 -15.55 -31.81
N LYS A 66 -15.31 -15.10 -32.23
CA LYS A 66 -14.03 -15.75 -31.91
C LYS A 66 -13.75 -15.75 -30.41
N PHE A 67 -14.01 -14.65 -29.72
CA PHE A 67 -13.82 -14.54 -28.28
C PHE A 67 -14.81 -15.40 -27.48
N LEU A 68 -16.10 -15.36 -27.81
CA LEU A 68 -17.12 -16.20 -27.16
C LEU A 68 -16.89 -17.69 -27.42
N THR A 69 -16.49 -18.05 -28.64
CA THR A 69 -16.08 -19.43 -28.98
C THR A 69 -14.87 -19.84 -28.14
N TRP A 70 -13.87 -18.98 -28.04
CA TRP A 70 -12.71 -19.22 -27.19
C TRP A 70 -13.09 -19.43 -25.72
N LEU A 71 -14.01 -18.62 -25.17
CA LEU A 71 -14.49 -18.78 -23.80
C LEU A 71 -15.20 -20.11 -23.59
N ASN A 72 -16.13 -20.49 -24.49
CA ASN A 72 -17.00 -21.65 -24.31
C ASN A 72 -16.33 -22.99 -24.65
N SER A 73 -15.55 -23.05 -25.73
CA SER A 73 -15.09 -24.33 -26.28
C SER A 73 -13.65 -24.31 -26.83
N GLY A 74 -13.02 -23.14 -26.96
CA GLY A 74 -11.61 -23.04 -27.35
C GLY A 74 -10.64 -23.45 -26.24
N GLY A 75 -9.35 -23.18 -26.45
CA GLY A 75 -8.26 -23.43 -25.51
C GLY A 75 -7.13 -22.40 -25.68
N HIS A 76 -6.00 -22.60 -25.02
CA HIS A 76 -4.81 -21.76 -25.19
C HIS A 76 -4.98 -20.28 -24.86
N ILE A 77 -4.28 -19.41 -25.60
CA ILE A 77 -4.10 -18.00 -25.30
C ILE A 77 -4.96 -17.13 -26.22
N PHE A 78 -5.74 -16.23 -25.62
CA PHE A 78 -6.36 -15.10 -26.28
C PHE A 78 -5.57 -13.83 -25.96
N HIS A 79 -4.86 -13.30 -26.94
CA HIS A 79 -3.99 -12.13 -26.83
C HIS A 79 -4.67 -10.86 -27.36
N ILE A 80 -4.85 -9.89 -26.47
CA ILE A 80 -5.36 -8.56 -26.77
C ILE A 80 -4.17 -7.61 -26.92
N SER A 81 -3.76 -7.36 -28.16
CA SER A 81 -2.71 -6.40 -28.50
C SER A 81 -3.31 -5.01 -28.75
N GLY A 82 -2.56 -3.95 -28.45
CA GLY A 82 -3.03 -2.58 -28.69
C GLY A 82 -2.00 -1.51 -28.37
N LYS A 83 -2.09 -0.37 -29.07
CA LYS A 83 -1.25 0.82 -28.85
C LYS A 83 -1.42 1.35 -27.41
N ALA A 84 -0.46 2.15 -26.96
CA ALA A 84 -0.59 2.87 -25.68
C ALA A 84 -1.84 3.76 -25.71
N GLY A 85 -2.63 3.79 -24.63
CA GLY A 85 -3.85 4.59 -24.58
C GLY A 85 -5.02 4.12 -25.47
N SER A 86 -4.98 2.91 -26.05
CA SER A 86 -6.09 2.37 -26.87
C SER A 86 -7.21 1.69 -26.06
N GLY A 87 -7.17 1.71 -24.72
CA GLY A 87 -8.21 1.12 -23.87
C GLY A 87 -8.06 -0.38 -23.55
N LYS A 88 -6.87 -0.98 -23.70
CA LYS A 88 -6.62 -2.41 -23.35
C LYS A 88 -7.02 -2.75 -21.92
N SER A 89 -6.47 -2.02 -20.93
CA SER A 89 -6.74 -2.29 -19.52
C SER A 89 -8.20 -2.02 -19.15
N THR A 90 -8.80 -1.03 -19.82
CA THR A 90 -10.23 -0.72 -19.72
C THR A 90 -11.08 -1.90 -20.20
N LEU A 91 -10.75 -2.49 -21.35
CA LEU A 91 -11.38 -3.70 -21.86
C LEU A 91 -11.15 -4.90 -20.95
N MET A 92 -9.91 -5.16 -20.51
CA MET A 92 -9.60 -6.29 -19.62
C MET A 92 -10.39 -6.23 -18.31
N LYS A 93 -10.56 -5.04 -17.73
CA LYS A 93 -11.42 -4.83 -16.57
C LYS A 93 -12.89 -5.08 -16.85
N PHE A 94 -13.40 -4.58 -17.98
CA PHE A 94 -14.77 -4.84 -18.42
C PHE A 94 -15.02 -6.34 -18.54
N LEU A 95 -14.18 -7.06 -19.27
CA LEU A 95 -14.30 -8.51 -19.48
C LEU A 95 -14.19 -9.30 -18.17
N ALA A 96 -13.26 -8.93 -17.29
CA ALA A 96 -13.09 -9.59 -15.99
C ALA A 96 -14.32 -9.43 -15.07
N ARG A 97 -15.11 -8.36 -15.26
CA ARG A 97 -16.34 -8.10 -14.48
C ARG A 97 -17.62 -8.57 -15.19
N SER A 98 -17.53 -8.97 -16.46
CA SER A 98 -18.70 -9.36 -17.25
C SER A 98 -19.33 -10.68 -16.75
N SER A 99 -20.63 -10.63 -16.48
CA SER A 99 -21.43 -11.81 -16.13
C SER A 99 -21.50 -12.80 -17.29
N ARG A 100 -21.53 -12.33 -18.53
CA ARG A 100 -21.52 -13.15 -19.74
C ARG A 100 -20.21 -13.94 -19.87
N VAL A 101 -19.07 -13.30 -19.65
CA VAL A 101 -17.75 -13.98 -19.65
C VAL A 101 -17.73 -15.11 -18.62
N LYS A 102 -18.19 -14.83 -17.39
CA LYS A 102 -18.27 -15.85 -16.35
C LYS A 102 -19.18 -17.02 -16.75
N LYS A 103 -20.36 -16.74 -17.32
CA LYS A 103 -21.31 -17.76 -17.77
C LYS A 103 -20.74 -18.66 -18.88
N GLU A 104 -20.03 -18.08 -19.85
CA GLU A 104 -19.39 -18.86 -20.92
C GLU A 104 -18.29 -19.78 -20.38
N LEU A 105 -17.48 -19.28 -19.43
CA LEU A 105 -16.46 -20.09 -18.76
C LEU A 105 -17.06 -21.20 -17.87
N GLU A 106 -18.20 -20.94 -17.23
CA GLU A 106 -18.94 -21.96 -16.46
C GLU A 106 -19.52 -23.04 -17.38
N SER A 107 -20.00 -22.64 -18.57
CA SER A 107 -20.42 -23.57 -19.62
C SER A 107 -19.25 -24.44 -20.09
N TRP A 108 -18.08 -23.84 -20.32
CA TRP A 108 -16.85 -24.57 -20.67
C TRP A 108 -16.45 -25.58 -19.60
N ALA A 109 -16.56 -25.23 -18.31
CA ALA A 109 -16.27 -26.16 -17.22
C ALA A 109 -17.26 -27.33 -17.14
N GLY A 110 -18.46 -27.20 -17.72
CA GLY A 110 -19.46 -28.27 -17.80
C GLY A 110 -19.94 -28.74 -16.42
N GLY A 111 -20.15 -27.79 -15.50
CA GLY A 111 -20.58 -28.08 -14.11
C GLY A 111 -19.46 -28.49 -13.16
N ARG A 112 -18.20 -28.50 -13.62
CA ARG A 112 -17.02 -28.70 -12.77
C ARG A 112 -16.54 -27.38 -12.16
N PRO A 113 -15.71 -27.40 -11.08
CA PRO A 113 -15.21 -26.19 -10.46
C PRO A 113 -14.43 -25.31 -11.45
N LEU A 114 -14.80 -24.03 -11.55
CA LEU A 114 -14.10 -23.02 -12.33
C LEU A 114 -13.30 -22.11 -11.38
N ILE A 115 -11.99 -22.03 -11.59
CA ILE A 115 -11.09 -21.08 -10.94
C ILE A 115 -10.87 -19.95 -11.94
N PHE A 116 -11.39 -18.76 -11.59
CA PHE A 116 -11.20 -17.58 -12.41
C PHE A 116 -10.31 -16.58 -11.67
N VAL A 117 -9.11 -16.35 -12.20
CA VAL A 117 -8.11 -15.49 -11.59
C VAL A 117 -7.78 -14.37 -12.57
N ARG A 118 -7.71 -13.15 -12.03
CA ARG A 118 -7.38 -11.94 -12.79
C ARG A 118 -6.08 -11.38 -12.24
N PHE A 119 -5.19 -10.83 -13.04
CA PHE A 119 -3.99 -10.12 -12.60
C PHE A 119 -3.79 -8.94 -13.54
N PHE A 120 -3.38 -7.81 -12.97
CA PHE A 120 -3.16 -6.58 -13.72
C PHE A 120 -1.78 -6.08 -13.32
N PHE A 121 -0.84 -6.07 -14.25
CA PHE A 121 0.43 -5.39 -14.04
C PHE A 121 0.15 -3.90 -13.83
N TRP A 122 0.78 -3.33 -12.81
CA TRP A 122 0.53 -1.95 -12.44
C TRP A 122 1.78 -1.31 -11.87
N ASN A 123 2.22 -0.23 -12.53
CA ASN A 123 3.29 0.62 -12.06
C ASN A 123 2.75 1.64 -11.05
N SER A 124 2.41 1.19 -9.83
CA SER A 124 2.14 2.10 -8.69
C SER A 124 3.41 2.59 -8.00
N GLY A 125 4.56 1.97 -8.33
CA GLY A 125 5.81 2.07 -7.57
C GLY A 125 6.09 0.83 -6.69
N ASP A 126 5.12 -0.08 -6.50
CA ASP A 126 5.35 -1.32 -5.76
C ASP A 126 6.05 -2.34 -6.68
N LYS A 127 7.35 -2.55 -6.45
CA LYS A 127 8.20 -3.48 -7.23
C LYS A 127 7.61 -4.88 -7.34
N ALA A 128 6.87 -5.35 -6.33
CA ALA A 128 6.22 -6.64 -6.42
C ALA A 128 5.19 -6.67 -7.56
N GLN A 129 4.47 -5.57 -7.80
CA GLN A 129 3.38 -5.48 -8.79
C GLN A 129 3.85 -5.37 -10.24
N MET A 130 5.15 -5.18 -10.46
CA MET A 130 5.79 -5.19 -11.77
C MET A 130 6.75 -6.36 -11.96
N SER A 131 6.88 -7.24 -10.96
CA SER A 131 7.80 -8.38 -11.00
C SER A 131 7.12 -9.67 -11.46
N LEU A 132 7.89 -10.60 -12.04
CA LEU A 132 7.44 -11.98 -12.26
C LEU A 132 6.99 -12.62 -10.94
N GLU A 133 7.74 -12.43 -9.86
CA GLU A 133 7.39 -12.98 -8.57
C GLU A 133 5.99 -12.56 -8.11
N GLY A 134 5.64 -11.29 -8.26
CA GLY A 134 4.31 -10.80 -7.92
C GLY A 134 3.20 -11.39 -8.79
N LEU A 135 3.45 -11.63 -10.08
CA LEU A 135 2.53 -12.36 -10.96
C LEU A 135 2.27 -13.75 -10.39
N TYR A 136 3.31 -14.58 -10.24
CA TYR A 136 3.17 -15.97 -9.80
C TYR A 136 2.54 -16.07 -8.40
N ARG A 137 3.00 -15.25 -7.44
CA ARG A 137 2.42 -15.22 -6.09
C ARG A 137 0.94 -14.84 -6.11
N SER A 138 0.55 -13.86 -6.91
CA SER A 138 -0.85 -13.43 -6.99
C SER A 138 -1.72 -14.50 -7.62
N LEU A 139 -1.25 -15.15 -8.68
CA LEU A 139 -1.96 -16.24 -9.33
C LEU A 139 -2.16 -17.43 -8.37
N LEU A 140 -1.11 -17.82 -7.64
CA LEU A 140 -1.18 -18.86 -6.62
C LEU A 140 -2.14 -18.48 -5.49
N PHE A 141 -1.98 -17.29 -4.93
CA PHE A 141 -2.81 -16.83 -3.82
C PHE A 141 -4.29 -16.82 -4.18
N GLU A 142 -4.66 -16.24 -5.32
CA GLU A 142 -6.05 -16.18 -5.78
C GLU A 142 -6.62 -17.57 -6.12
N THR A 143 -5.78 -18.49 -6.61
CA THR A 143 -6.16 -19.88 -6.86
C THR A 143 -6.39 -20.63 -5.56
N CYS A 144 -5.44 -20.58 -4.62
CA CYS A 144 -5.54 -21.22 -3.31
C CYS A 144 -6.72 -20.67 -2.50
N ARG A 145 -7.06 -19.38 -2.63
CA ARG A 145 -8.24 -18.80 -1.97
C ARG A 145 -9.55 -19.41 -2.51
N GLN A 146 -9.60 -19.77 -3.79
CA GLN A 146 -10.76 -20.40 -4.41
C GLN A 146 -10.81 -21.91 -4.17
N ILE A 147 -9.65 -22.57 -4.06
CA ILE A 147 -9.53 -24.01 -3.75
C ILE A 147 -8.49 -24.23 -2.65
N PRO A 148 -8.85 -24.02 -1.36
CA PRO A 148 -7.89 -24.16 -0.26
C PRO A 148 -7.28 -25.56 -0.15
N ASN A 149 -8.02 -26.58 -0.58
CA ASN A 149 -7.61 -27.99 -0.48
C ASN A 149 -6.43 -28.36 -1.40
N ILE A 150 -6.04 -27.49 -2.35
CA ILE A 150 -4.88 -27.73 -3.22
C ILE A 150 -3.56 -27.37 -2.53
N MET A 151 -3.59 -26.52 -1.49
CA MET A 151 -2.39 -26.03 -0.81
C MET A 151 -1.45 -27.13 -0.30
N PRO A 152 -1.93 -28.24 0.29
CA PRO A 152 -1.06 -29.34 0.73
C PRO A 152 -0.33 -30.04 -0.44
N GLN A 153 -0.85 -29.92 -1.66
CA GLN A 153 -0.23 -30.51 -2.86
C GLN A 153 0.81 -29.57 -3.46
N LEU A 154 0.53 -28.26 -3.47
CA LEU A 154 1.46 -27.24 -4.00
C LEU A 154 2.64 -26.97 -3.07
N PHE A 155 2.42 -27.14 -1.76
CA PHE A 155 3.41 -26.91 -0.71
C PHE A 155 3.50 -28.14 0.22
N PRO A 156 3.87 -29.32 -0.32
CA PRO A 156 3.85 -30.56 0.45
C PRO A 156 4.84 -30.50 1.62
N GLU A 157 5.99 -29.87 1.42
CA GLU A 157 7.00 -29.70 2.46
C GLU A 157 6.49 -28.82 3.61
N PHE A 158 5.73 -27.76 3.32
CA PHE A 158 5.13 -26.90 4.34
C PHE A 158 4.05 -27.63 5.15
N TRP A 159 3.36 -28.60 4.54
CA TRP A 159 2.26 -29.33 5.16
C TRP A 159 2.68 -30.64 5.85
N GLN A 160 3.80 -31.23 5.41
CA GLN A 160 4.38 -32.45 5.99
C GLN A 160 5.42 -32.14 7.07
N SER A 161 6.11 -31.00 6.99
CA SER A 161 7.02 -30.57 8.04
C SER A 161 6.24 -30.00 9.22
N SER A 162 6.48 -30.54 10.41
CA SER A 162 6.01 -30.00 11.68
C SER A 162 6.76 -28.70 12.09
N ASN A 163 7.55 -28.13 11.16
CA ASN A 163 8.62 -27.15 11.38
C ASN A 163 8.48 -25.87 10.56
N SER A 164 7.41 -25.67 9.83
CA SER A 164 7.28 -24.57 8.86
C SER A 164 6.96 -23.23 9.54
N GLY A 165 7.86 -22.77 10.42
CA GLY A 165 7.89 -21.43 10.99
C GLY A 165 8.65 -20.45 10.09
N LEU A 166 7.90 -19.51 9.50
CA LEU A 166 8.28 -18.12 9.22
C LEU A 166 9.39 -17.80 8.18
N ALA A 167 10.00 -18.77 7.49
CA ALA A 167 10.81 -18.42 6.32
C ALA A 167 9.91 -17.91 5.18
N PRO A 168 10.18 -16.74 4.57
CA PRO A 168 9.45 -16.29 3.40
C PRO A 168 9.64 -17.31 2.27
N ILE A 169 8.54 -17.83 1.70
CA ILE A 169 8.58 -18.71 0.52
C ILE A 169 9.36 -17.97 -0.56
N CYS A 170 10.48 -18.49 -1.06
CA CYS A 170 11.29 -17.79 -2.07
C CYS A 170 10.66 -17.90 -3.47
N PHE A 171 11.11 -17.07 -4.42
CA PHE A 171 10.50 -17.05 -5.76
C PHE A 171 10.61 -18.40 -6.50
N ASP A 172 11.72 -19.14 -6.32
CA ASP A 172 11.88 -20.45 -6.95
C ASP A 172 10.84 -21.46 -6.44
N GLU A 173 10.54 -21.46 -5.14
CA GLU A 173 9.48 -22.28 -4.55
C GLU A 173 8.09 -21.86 -5.04
N VAL A 174 7.84 -20.56 -5.20
CA VAL A 174 6.60 -20.03 -5.77
C VAL A 174 6.45 -20.49 -7.23
N LYS A 175 7.51 -20.40 -8.03
CA LYS A 175 7.48 -20.81 -9.44
C LYS A 175 7.27 -22.32 -9.56
N GLU A 176 7.91 -23.11 -8.72
CA GLU A 176 7.74 -24.57 -8.68
C GLU A 176 6.33 -24.96 -8.24
N ALA A 177 5.79 -24.34 -7.18
CA ALA A 177 4.42 -24.56 -6.74
C ALA A 177 3.40 -24.21 -7.84
N PHE A 178 3.65 -23.16 -8.63
CA PHE A 178 2.80 -22.82 -9.76
C PHE A 178 2.92 -23.84 -10.91
N ASN A 179 4.12 -24.33 -11.22
CA ASN A 179 4.29 -25.40 -12.19
C ASN A 179 3.56 -26.68 -11.77
N GLN A 180 3.61 -27.03 -10.48
CA GLN A 180 2.84 -28.13 -9.91
C GLN A 180 1.34 -27.87 -10.01
N LEU A 181 0.87 -26.65 -9.77
CA LEU A 181 -0.54 -26.27 -9.97
C LEU A 181 -0.99 -26.53 -11.41
N ILE A 182 -0.18 -26.17 -12.41
CA ILE A 182 -0.50 -26.41 -13.83
C ILE A 182 -0.48 -27.92 -14.16
N GLN A 183 0.45 -28.68 -13.59
CA GLN A 183 0.49 -30.13 -13.76
C GLN A 183 -0.74 -30.80 -13.14
N GLU A 184 -1.12 -30.40 -11.93
CA GLU A 184 -2.34 -30.88 -11.27
C GLU A 184 -3.61 -30.42 -12.00
N ALA A 185 -3.59 -29.24 -12.64
CA ALA A 185 -4.70 -28.85 -13.50
C ALA A 185 -4.95 -29.95 -14.56
N SER A 186 -3.89 -30.45 -15.20
CA SER A 186 -3.96 -31.50 -16.23
C SER A 186 -4.60 -32.81 -15.75
N SER A 187 -4.49 -33.15 -14.46
CA SER A 187 -5.05 -34.35 -13.83
C SER A 187 -6.41 -34.10 -13.15
N SER A 188 -6.70 -32.85 -12.81
CA SER A 188 -7.85 -32.45 -12.00
C SER A 188 -9.16 -32.42 -12.79
N LYS A 189 -10.27 -32.38 -12.05
CA LYS A 189 -11.58 -32.05 -12.61
C LYS A 189 -11.84 -30.54 -12.69
N SER A 190 -10.92 -29.69 -12.24
CA SER A 190 -11.15 -28.24 -12.15
C SER A 190 -10.74 -27.53 -13.43
N TYR A 191 -11.27 -26.35 -13.70
CA TYR A 191 -10.99 -25.56 -14.90
C TYR A 191 -10.40 -24.21 -14.52
N PHE A 192 -9.31 -23.80 -15.16
CA PHE A 192 -8.58 -22.60 -14.79
C PHE A 192 -8.61 -21.58 -15.92
N CYS A 193 -8.99 -20.36 -15.60
CA CYS A 193 -8.92 -19.24 -16.53
C CYS A 193 -8.16 -18.08 -15.88
N PHE A 194 -7.07 -17.66 -16.53
CA PHE A 194 -6.21 -16.59 -16.08
C PHE A 194 -6.34 -15.39 -17.00
N PHE A 195 -6.76 -14.25 -16.46
CA PHE A 195 -6.73 -12.96 -17.15
C PHE A 195 -5.50 -12.18 -16.69
N ILE A 196 -4.58 -11.84 -17.59
CA ILE A 196 -3.33 -11.16 -17.25
C ILE A 196 -3.18 -9.91 -18.13
N ASP A 197 -3.40 -8.74 -17.54
CA ASP A 197 -3.35 -7.47 -18.25
C ASP A 197 -1.94 -6.86 -18.20
N ASP A 198 -1.51 -6.31 -19.33
CA ASP A 198 -0.28 -5.55 -19.56
C ASP A 198 1.04 -6.32 -19.33
N LEU A 199 1.23 -7.43 -20.05
CA LEU A 199 2.44 -8.27 -19.97
C LEU A 199 3.75 -7.51 -20.25
N ASP A 200 3.71 -6.44 -21.04
CA ASP A 200 4.87 -5.61 -21.38
C ASP A 200 5.35 -4.72 -20.22
N GLU A 201 4.56 -4.57 -19.16
CA GLU A 201 4.89 -3.75 -17.98
C GLU A 201 5.68 -4.55 -16.92
N PHE A 202 6.02 -5.81 -17.21
CA PHE A 202 6.93 -6.60 -16.38
C PHE A 202 8.35 -6.02 -16.46
N GLU A 203 8.95 -5.75 -15.28
CA GLU A 203 10.35 -5.34 -15.07
C GLU A 203 11.33 -6.47 -15.44
N GLY A 204 11.48 -6.72 -16.74
CA GLY A 204 12.46 -7.64 -17.31
C GLY A 204 12.98 -7.13 -18.64
N ASP A 205 14.13 -7.64 -19.07
CA ASP A 205 14.64 -7.35 -20.40
C ASP A 205 13.86 -8.14 -21.48
N GLU A 206 14.21 -7.92 -22.75
CA GLU A 206 13.56 -8.63 -23.85
C GLU A 206 13.69 -10.16 -23.72
N LEU A 207 14.82 -10.68 -23.18
CA LEU A 207 15.03 -12.12 -23.00
C LEU A 207 14.08 -12.68 -21.93
N ASP A 208 13.85 -11.94 -20.86
CA ASP A 208 12.89 -12.32 -19.83
C ASP A 208 11.44 -12.27 -20.35
N HIS A 209 11.10 -11.31 -21.21
CA HIS A 209 9.80 -11.28 -21.89
C HIS A 209 9.62 -12.49 -22.83
N TRP A 210 10.68 -12.89 -23.54
CA TRP A 210 10.68 -14.13 -24.32
C TRP A 210 10.45 -15.34 -23.42
N ARG A 211 11.15 -15.46 -22.29
CA ARG A 211 10.97 -16.56 -21.34
C ARG A 211 9.54 -16.62 -20.80
N LEU A 212 8.99 -15.50 -20.35
CA LEU A 212 7.60 -15.41 -19.89
C LEU A 212 6.62 -15.87 -20.98
N SER A 213 6.82 -15.43 -22.23
CA SER A 213 5.95 -15.87 -23.33
C SER A 213 6.00 -17.37 -23.59
N GLN A 214 7.15 -18.03 -23.35
CA GLN A 214 7.26 -19.50 -23.42
C GLN A 214 6.58 -20.16 -22.22
N ASP A 215 6.77 -19.63 -21.02
CA ASP A 215 6.11 -20.13 -19.81
C ASP A 215 4.59 -20.09 -19.97
N LEU A 216 4.00 -18.97 -20.40
CA LEU A 216 2.55 -18.82 -20.65
C LEU A 216 2.02 -19.83 -21.68
N LYS A 217 2.76 -20.08 -22.76
CA LYS A 217 2.39 -21.13 -23.73
C LYS A 217 2.44 -22.50 -23.11
N SER A 218 3.51 -22.80 -22.37
CA SER A 218 3.70 -24.08 -21.72
C SER A 218 2.54 -24.40 -20.77
N TRP A 219 1.98 -23.41 -20.08
CA TRP A 219 0.88 -23.61 -19.15
C TRP A 219 -0.38 -24.12 -19.85
N THR A 220 -0.70 -23.55 -21.01
CA THR A 220 -1.87 -23.99 -21.79
C THR A 220 -1.63 -25.23 -22.62
N ALA A 221 -0.37 -25.54 -22.96
CA ALA A 221 -0.03 -26.72 -23.75
C ALA A 221 -0.05 -28.01 -22.90
N GLN A 222 0.20 -27.89 -21.59
CA GLN A 222 0.19 -29.01 -20.67
C GLN A 222 -1.22 -29.48 -20.30
N ALA A 223 -2.21 -28.57 -20.33
CA ALA A 223 -3.54 -28.80 -19.76
C ALA A 223 -4.66 -28.20 -20.64
N GLU A 224 -5.56 -29.04 -21.16
CA GLU A 224 -6.70 -28.59 -22.00
C GLU A 224 -7.74 -27.76 -21.22
N ASN A 225 -7.72 -27.87 -19.89
CA ASN A 225 -8.57 -27.16 -18.94
C ASN A 225 -7.93 -25.88 -18.38
N VAL A 226 -6.91 -25.34 -19.06
CA VAL A 226 -6.26 -24.06 -18.74
C VAL A 226 -6.41 -23.09 -19.91
N LYS A 227 -6.93 -21.89 -19.63
CA LYS A 227 -7.09 -20.78 -20.59
C LYS A 227 -6.42 -19.52 -20.09
N LEU A 228 -5.83 -18.76 -21.01
CA LEU A 228 -5.22 -17.47 -20.72
C LEU A 228 -5.83 -16.38 -21.62
N CYS A 229 -6.36 -15.31 -21.03
CA CYS A 229 -6.60 -14.05 -21.74
C CYS A 229 -5.51 -13.07 -21.31
N VAL A 230 -4.67 -12.64 -22.23
CA VAL A 230 -3.55 -11.75 -21.93
C VAL A 230 -3.61 -10.49 -22.74
N SER A 231 -3.13 -9.38 -22.20
CA SER A 231 -3.01 -8.13 -22.95
C SER A 231 -1.56 -7.62 -22.96
N SER A 232 -1.17 -6.91 -24.03
CA SER A 232 0.11 -6.19 -24.06
C SER A 232 0.10 -5.09 -25.13
N ARG A 233 1.09 -4.19 -25.10
CA ARG A 233 1.51 -3.42 -26.29
C ARG A 233 1.93 -4.36 -27.43
N PRO A 234 2.07 -3.86 -28.69
CA PRO A 234 2.57 -4.66 -29.80
C PRO A 234 4.07 -4.96 -29.67
N HIS A 235 4.45 -5.65 -28.59
CA HIS A 235 5.80 -5.98 -28.20
C HIS A 235 6.21 -7.31 -28.84
N ILE A 236 7.36 -7.32 -29.53
CA ILE A 236 7.79 -8.41 -30.42
C ILE A 236 7.75 -9.80 -29.75
N PRO A 237 8.31 -10.00 -28.53
CA PRO A 237 8.27 -11.29 -27.83
C PRO A 237 6.88 -11.91 -27.72
N PHE A 238 5.86 -11.11 -27.39
CA PHE A 238 4.48 -11.60 -27.22
C PHE A 238 3.77 -11.79 -28.56
N ILE A 239 3.89 -10.82 -29.48
CA ILE A 239 3.30 -10.90 -30.81
C ILE A 239 3.78 -12.17 -31.54
N GLN A 240 5.09 -12.39 -31.60
CA GLN A 240 5.65 -13.52 -32.33
C GLN A 240 5.39 -14.85 -31.62
N SER A 241 5.49 -14.87 -30.29
CA SER A 241 5.25 -16.11 -29.54
C SER A 241 3.80 -16.59 -29.63
N PHE A 242 2.84 -15.66 -29.67
CA PHE A 242 1.43 -16.00 -29.69
C PHE A 242 0.83 -16.11 -31.09
N ALA A 243 1.57 -15.77 -32.16
CA ALA A 243 1.15 -15.86 -33.56
C ALA A 243 1.07 -17.31 -34.12
N ASN A 244 0.45 -18.23 -33.37
CA ASN A 244 0.19 -19.59 -33.82
C ASN A 244 -1.32 -19.82 -34.05
N ASN A 245 -1.67 -20.86 -34.81
CA ASN A 245 -3.07 -21.12 -35.19
C ASN A 245 -3.96 -21.56 -34.02
N LEU A 246 -3.37 -22.00 -32.91
CA LEU A 246 -4.09 -22.44 -31.71
C LEU A 246 -4.49 -21.27 -30.82
N ASN A 247 -3.76 -20.15 -30.92
CA ASN A 247 -4.02 -18.93 -30.21
C ASN A 247 -4.92 -17.99 -31.01
N HIS A 248 -5.46 -17.03 -30.31
CA HIS A 248 -6.21 -15.94 -30.89
C HIS A 248 -5.55 -14.63 -30.56
N GLN A 249 -5.37 -13.79 -31.56
CA GLN A 249 -4.76 -12.49 -31.38
C GLN A 249 -5.66 -11.44 -32.02
N ILE A 250 -5.89 -10.35 -31.30
CA ILE A 250 -6.67 -9.21 -31.77
C ILE A 250 -5.87 -7.92 -31.56
N SER A 251 -6.09 -6.95 -32.45
CA SER A 251 -5.56 -5.59 -32.34
C SER A 251 -6.70 -4.67 -31.90
N ILE A 252 -6.81 -4.35 -30.61
CA ILE A 252 -7.99 -3.61 -30.12
C ILE A 252 -8.13 -2.22 -30.73
N HIS A 253 -7.01 -1.57 -31.08
CA HIS A 253 -7.01 -0.26 -31.73
C HIS A 253 -7.66 -0.27 -33.13
N GLU A 254 -7.78 -1.43 -33.78
CA GLU A 254 -8.54 -1.56 -35.03
C GLU A 254 -10.06 -1.66 -34.79
N LEU A 255 -10.47 -1.84 -33.53
CA LEU A 255 -11.85 -2.13 -33.12
C LEU A 255 -12.48 -0.99 -32.30
N THR A 256 -11.75 0.08 -31.99
CA THR A 256 -12.20 1.17 -31.11
C THR A 256 -12.87 2.34 -31.84
N ARG A 257 -12.80 2.42 -33.18
CA ARG A 257 -13.30 3.55 -33.98
C ARG A 257 -14.73 4.00 -33.63
N GLU A 258 -15.72 3.11 -33.65
CA GLU A 258 -17.10 3.44 -33.22
C GLU A 258 -17.22 3.83 -31.73
N ASP A 259 -16.46 3.20 -30.84
CA ASP A 259 -16.47 3.59 -29.41
C ASP A 259 -15.88 5.00 -29.21
N ILE A 260 -14.82 5.35 -29.94
CA ILE A 260 -14.22 6.69 -29.95
C ILE A 260 -15.20 7.72 -30.54
N PHE A 261 -15.96 7.34 -31.58
CA PHE A 261 -17.00 8.19 -32.14
C PHE A 261 -18.08 8.50 -31.11
N ASN A 262 -18.64 7.47 -30.48
CA ASN A 262 -19.68 7.60 -29.46
C ASN A 262 -19.20 8.41 -28.24
N PHE A 263 -17.96 8.18 -27.80
CA PHE A 263 -17.30 8.98 -26.76
C PHE A 263 -17.18 10.46 -27.17
N SER A 264 -16.68 10.74 -28.38
CA SER A 264 -16.44 12.10 -28.85
C SER A 264 -17.73 12.91 -29.01
N VAL A 265 -18.81 12.26 -29.47
CA VAL A 265 -20.13 12.88 -29.56
C VAL A 265 -20.73 13.09 -28.18
N GLY A 266 -21.03 11.99 -27.47
CA GLY A 266 -21.91 12.04 -26.29
C GLY A 266 -21.23 12.42 -24.98
N ASP A 267 -19.89 12.36 -24.89
CA ASP A 267 -19.17 12.70 -23.66
C ASP A 267 -18.33 13.97 -23.75
N MET A 268 -18.03 14.44 -24.96
CA MET A 268 -17.17 15.61 -25.16
C MET A 268 -17.97 16.74 -25.81
N PHE A 269 -18.44 16.59 -27.05
CA PHE A 269 -19.14 17.67 -27.75
C PHE A 269 -20.50 17.99 -27.14
N GLU A 270 -21.42 17.03 -27.01
CA GLU A 270 -22.80 17.29 -26.55
C GLU A 270 -22.89 17.80 -25.11
N LYS A 271 -21.82 17.60 -24.33
CA LYS A 271 -21.70 18.10 -22.95
C LYS A 271 -20.98 19.45 -22.85
N ASP A 272 -20.39 19.94 -23.94
CA ASP A 272 -19.68 21.21 -23.93
C ASP A 272 -20.66 22.39 -23.83
N PRO A 273 -20.43 23.38 -22.94
CA PRO A 273 -21.30 24.55 -22.83
C PRO A 273 -21.43 25.39 -24.11
N ASN A 274 -20.50 25.25 -25.06
CA ASN A 274 -20.48 25.97 -26.33
C ASN A 274 -20.93 25.08 -27.51
N PHE A 275 -21.50 23.90 -27.25
CA PHE A 275 -21.90 22.93 -28.28
C PHE A 275 -22.79 23.53 -29.37
N ASP A 276 -23.75 24.38 -29.00
CA ASP A 276 -24.69 25.03 -29.94
C ASP A 276 -23.99 25.75 -31.09
N ARG A 277 -22.73 26.17 -30.92
CA ARG A 277 -21.94 26.87 -31.95
C ARG A 277 -21.44 25.96 -33.07
N VAL A 278 -21.34 24.65 -32.80
CA VAL A 278 -20.77 23.66 -33.72
C VAL A 278 -21.76 22.54 -34.05
N ASN A 279 -23.02 22.65 -33.62
CA ASN A 279 -24.05 21.63 -33.79
C ASN A 279 -24.24 21.16 -35.25
N ASP A 280 -24.00 22.04 -36.22
CA ASP A 280 -24.14 21.69 -37.65
C ASP A 280 -22.93 20.95 -38.23
N VAL A 281 -21.75 21.02 -37.59
CA VAL A 281 -20.46 20.58 -38.16
C VAL A 281 -19.68 19.60 -37.28
N TYR A 282 -20.10 19.39 -36.03
CA TYR A 282 -19.34 18.58 -35.07
C TYR A 282 -19.22 17.12 -35.51
N LYS A 283 -20.23 16.53 -36.17
CA LYS A 283 -20.17 15.12 -36.63
C LYS A 283 -19.04 14.90 -37.66
N ASP A 284 -18.84 15.85 -38.56
CA ASP A 284 -17.74 15.79 -39.53
C ASP A 284 -16.39 15.93 -38.83
N LEU A 285 -16.28 16.86 -37.87
CA LEU A 285 -15.06 17.01 -37.05
C LEU A 285 -14.75 15.76 -36.24
N VAL A 286 -15.76 15.14 -35.62
CA VAL A 286 -15.61 13.88 -34.89
C VAL A 286 -15.13 12.78 -35.81
N THR A 287 -15.69 12.68 -37.02
CA THR A 287 -15.29 11.68 -38.01
C THR A 287 -13.80 11.81 -38.36
N GLU A 288 -13.34 13.03 -38.62
CA GLU A 288 -11.92 13.30 -38.90
C GLU A 288 -11.02 13.00 -37.68
N VAL A 289 -11.47 13.31 -36.45
CA VAL A 289 -10.75 12.98 -35.21
C VAL A 289 -10.62 11.47 -35.04
N VAL A 290 -11.72 10.75 -35.26
CA VAL A 290 -11.77 9.29 -35.16
C VAL A 290 -10.78 8.65 -36.14
N GLU A 291 -10.72 9.14 -37.37
CA GLU A 291 -9.74 8.71 -38.38
C GLU A 291 -8.30 9.03 -37.98
N ALA A 292 -8.05 10.24 -37.50
CA ALA A 292 -6.71 10.68 -37.10
C ALA A 292 -6.20 9.96 -35.84
N SER A 293 -7.10 9.51 -34.96
CA SER A 293 -6.76 8.84 -33.70
C SER A 293 -6.12 7.47 -33.86
N ASP A 294 -6.32 6.82 -35.02
CA ASP A 294 -5.76 5.50 -35.34
C ASP A 294 -5.99 4.47 -34.20
N GLY A 295 -7.18 4.58 -33.60
CA GLY A 295 -7.67 3.70 -32.53
C GLY A 295 -7.23 4.04 -31.12
N VAL A 296 -6.56 5.17 -30.90
CA VAL A 296 -6.00 5.59 -29.60
C VAL A 296 -6.96 6.54 -28.88
N PHE A 297 -7.69 6.04 -27.88
CA PHE A 297 -8.62 6.83 -27.05
C PHE A 297 -7.98 8.06 -26.40
N LEU A 298 -6.77 7.91 -25.84
CA LEU A 298 -6.08 9.03 -25.20
C LEU A 298 -5.78 10.14 -26.20
N TRP A 299 -5.35 9.79 -27.41
CA TRP A 299 -5.12 10.75 -28.48
C TRP A 299 -6.42 11.48 -28.83
N ALA A 300 -7.52 10.74 -29.02
CA ALA A 300 -8.82 11.33 -29.30
C ALA A 300 -9.27 12.29 -28.19
N ARG A 301 -9.13 11.91 -26.92
CA ARG A 301 -9.44 12.78 -25.76
C ARG A 301 -8.62 14.07 -25.77
N LEU A 302 -7.31 13.99 -26.04
CA LEU A 302 -6.42 15.15 -26.08
C LEU A 302 -6.71 16.07 -27.28
N ALA A 303 -6.89 15.49 -28.48
CA ALA A 303 -7.24 16.24 -29.68
C ALA A 303 -8.58 16.97 -29.52
N MET A 304 -9.59 16.28 -28.98
CA MET A 304 -10.90 16.84 -28.71
C MET A 304 -10.85 18.00 -27.72
N ARG A 305 -10.11 17.87 -26.60
CA ARG A 305 -9.91 19.00 -25.66
C ARG A 305 -9.30 20.21 -26.34
N SER A 306 -8.32 20.00 -27.23
CA SER A 306 -7.70 21.08 -28.00
C SER A 306 -8.69 21.76 -28.95
N LEU A 307 -9.59 21.00 -29.58
CA LEU A 307 -10.65 21.52 -30.44
C LEU A 307 -11.71 22.29 -29.64
N LEU A 308 -12.26 21.70 -28.57
CA LEU A 308 -13.28 22.32 -27.72
C LEU A 308 -12.81 23.66 -27.12
N LYS A 309 -11.54 23.76 -26.72
CA LYS A 309 -10.94 25.04 -26.31
C LYS A 309 -11.06 26.11 -27.40
N SER A 310 -10.90 25.74 -28.66
CA SER A 310 -11.01 26.65 -29.81
C SER A 310 -12.47 27.01 -30.13
N VAL A 311 -13.42 26.10 -29.89
CA VAL A 311 -14.87 26.38 -29.96
C VAL A 311 -15.26 27.45 -28.94
N GLY A 312 -14.73 27.36 -27.72
CA GLY A 312 -14.91 28.37 -26.68
C GLY A 312 -14.46 29.77 -27.13
N TYR A 313 -13.32 29.86 -27.82
CA TYR A 313 -12.78 31.11 -28.40
C TYR A 313 -13.44 31.55 -29.72
N GLN A 314 -14.60 30.99 -30.08
CA GLN A 314 -15.33 31.32 -31.32
C GLN A 314 -14.54 31.03 -32.62
N GLY A 315 -13.70 29.99 -32.62
CA GLY A 315 -13.02 29.55 -33.84
C GLY A 315 -14.02 29.13 -34.93
N SER A 316 -13.76 29.52 -36.19
CA SER A 316 -14.59 29.09 -37.32
C SER A 316 -14.41 27.60 -37.62
N GLU A 317 -15.34 26.98 -38.34
CA GLU A 317 -15.21 25.59 -38.80
C GLU A 317 -13.87 25.34 -39.54
N LYS A 318 -13.48 26.29 -40.41
CA LYS A 318 -12.20 26.24 -41.14
C LYS A 318 -11.01 26.25 -40.19
N ASP A 319 -11.09 27.00 -39.10
CA ASP A 319 -10.04 27.03 -38.08
C ASP A 319 -9.95 25.72 -37.30
N LEU A 320 -11.08 25.12 -36.97
CA LEU A 320 -11.15 23.82 -36.28
C LEU A 320 -10.56 22.70 -37.15
N LYS A 321 -10.98 22.60 -38.42
CA LYS A 321 -10.41 21.65 -39.38
C LYS A 321 -8.92 21.88 -39.60
N ARG A 322 -8.49 23.13 -39.78
CA ARG A 322 -7.07 23.47 -39.89
C ARG A 322 -6.30 23.04 -38.65
N LYS A 323 -6.84 23.28 -37.45
CA LYS A 323 -6.19 22.90 -36.19
C LYS A 323 -6.07 21.39 -36.08
N LEU A 324 -7.11 20.63 -36.43
CA LEU A 324 -7.09 19.16 -36.43
C LEU A 324 -5.98 18.62 -37.35
N HIS A 325 -5.82 19.16 -38.55
CA HIS A 325 -4.75 18.76 -39.47
C HIS A 325 -3.33 19.10 -38.99
N LEU A 326 -3.19 20.03 -38.02
CA LEU A 326 -1.90 20.33 -37.38
C LEU A 326 -1.61 19.42 -36.19
N ILE A 327 -2.57 18.60 -35.74
CA ILE A 327 -2.35 17.64 -34.65
C ILE A 327 -1.55 16.44 -35.21
N PRO A 328 -0.40 16.08 -34.60
CA PRO A 328 0.38 14.92 -35.01
C PRO A 328 -0.42 13.64 -34.84
N LYS A 329 -0.21 12.65 -35.71
CA LYS A 329 -0.94 11.38 -35.67
C LYS A 329 -0.50 10.44 -34.53
N GLY A 330 0.77 10.51 -34.12
CA GLY A 330 1.27 9.70 -33.01
C GLY A 330 1.03 10.37 -31.65
N LEU A 331 0.87 9.54 -30.61
CA LEU A 331 0.60 10.01 -29.26
C LEU A 331 1.81 10.76 -28.67
N ASP A 332 3.02 10.27 -28.90
CA ASP A 332 4.25 10.84 -28.36
C ASP A 332 4.51 12.23 -28.96
N GLU A 333 4.34 12.38 -30.27
CA GLU A 333 4.46 13.66 -30.95
C GLU A 333 3.36 14.64 -30.54
N LEU A 334 2.14 14.14 -30.25
CA LEU A 334 1.08 14.96 -29.68
C LEU A 334 1.44 15.46 -28.28
N LEU A 335 1.98 14.58 -27.42
CA LEU A 335 2.46 14.98 -26.08
C LEU A 335 3.59 16.01 -26.20
N ASP A 336 4.50 15.84 -27.16
CA ASP A 336 5.54 16.83 -27.45
C ASP A 336 4.99 18.18 -27.87
N GLN A 337 3.97 18.19 -28.73
CA GLN A 337 3.31 19.41 -29.13
C GLN A 337 2.58 20.07 -27.95
N ILE A 338 1.95 19.29 -27.07
CA ILE A 338 1.27 19.80 -25.88
C ILE A 338 2.28 20.43 -24.92
N LEU A 339 3.36 19.71 -24.59
CA LEU A 339 4.43 20.21 -23.72
C LEU A 339 5.14 21.42 -24.35
N GLY A 340 5.38 21.40 -25.67
CA GLY A 340 5.96 22.53 -26.39
C GLY A 340 5.02 23.73 -26.56
N SER A 341 3.73 23.59 -26.24
CA SER A 341 2.76 24.68 -26.24
C SER A 341 2.66 25.41 -24.89
N ILE A 342 3.40 24.95 -23.89
CA ILE A 342 3.57 25.65 -22.62
C ILE A 342 4.28 26.97 -22.91
N ASP A 343 3.86 28.03 -22.22
CA ASP A 343 4.48 29.35 -22.39
C ASP A 343 5.98 29.24 -22.02
N PRO A 344 6.91 29.78 -22.82
CA PRO A 344 8.33 29.77 -22.47
C PRO A 344 8.63 30.29 -21.07
N ASP A 345 7.86 31.27 -20.58
CA ASP A 345 8.01 31.82 -19.23
C ASP A 345 7.58 30.83 -18.13
N ASP A 346 6.68 29.89 -18.45
CA ASP A 346 6.18 28.84 -17.55
C ASP A 346 6.96 27.52 -17.66
N GLN A 347 7.88 27.39 -18.62
CA GLN A 347 8.52 26.12 -18.95
C GLN A 347 9.29 25.52 -17.77
N LEU A 348 10.04 26.34 -17.04
CA LEU A 348 10.82 25.87 -15.88
C LEU A 348 9.91 25.40 -14.74
N LEU A 349 8.84 26.14 -14.46
CA LEU A 349 7.88 25.80 -13.41
C LEU A 349 7.07 24.54 -13.78
N SER A 350 6.76 24.36 -15.08
CA SER A 350 6.16 23.13 -15.59
C SER A 350 7.09 21.92 -15.42
N ASP A 351 8.37 22.07 -15.75
CA ASP A 351 9.35 21.01 -15.57
C ASP A 351 9.47 20.63 -14.08
N GLN A 352 9.49 21.60 -13.16
CA GLN A 352 9.43 21.35 -11.72
C GLN A 352 8.18 20.56 -11.35
N LEU A 353 6.99 20.97 -11.81
CA LEU A 353 5.72 20.27 -11.55
C LEU A 353 5.79 18.80 -12.00
N PHE A 354 6.28 18.53 -13.21
CA PHE A 354 6.41 17.16 -13.72
C PHE A 354 7.45 16.35 -12.96
N LEU A 355 8.61 16.92 -12.62
CA LEU A 355 9.64 16.23 -11.83
C LEU A 355 9.13 15.88 -10.42
N LEU A 356 8.41 16.79 -9.75
CA LEU A 356 7.83 16.56 -8.43
C LEU A 356 6.72 15.50 -8.44
N THR A 357 5.92 15.46 -9.51
CA THR A 357 4.82 14.48 -9.66
C THR A 357 5.27 13.10 -10.14
N THR A 358 6.43 13.00 -10.81
CA THR A 358 6.94 11.72 -11.36
C THR A 358 7.94 11.00 -10.48
N ALA A 359 8.46 11.63 -9.44
CA ALA A 359 9.61 11.10 -8.74
C ALA A 359 9.37 9.74 -8.06
N ASN A 360 10.31 8.81 -8.26
CA ASN A 360 10.15 7.39 -7.92
C ASN A 360 10.59 7.02 -6.49
N PHE A 361 10.17 7.79 -5.49
CA PHE A 361 10.63 7.62 -4.10
C PHE A 361 10.01 6.43 -3.37
N CYS A 362 8.70 6.27 -3.51
CA CYS A 362 7.92 5.36 -2.70
C CYS A 362 7.09 4.42 -3.57
N PRO A 363 6.65 3.27 -3.03
CA PRO A 363 5.73 2.36 -3.71
C PRO A 363 4.35 2.92 -4.05
N TRP A 364 4.07 4.15 -3.59
CA TRP A 364 2.77 4.81 -3.59
C TRP A 364 2.92 6.17 -4.32
N GLN A 365 3.06 6.16 -5.64
CA GLN A 365 3.21 7.40 -6.42
C GLN A 365 1.86 7.95 -6.93
N PRO A 366 1.74 9.29 -7.15
CA PRO A 366 2.76 10.34 -6.95
C PRO A 366 3.08 10.56 -5.47
N VAL A 367 4.24 11.15 -5.18
CA VAL A 367 4.77 11.28 -3.80
C VAL A 367 4.09 12.42 -3.04
N VAL A 368 3.92 13.57 -3.71
CA VAL A 368 3.07 14.66 -3.23
C VAL A 368 1.70 14.48 -3.86
N GLN A 369 0.79 13.80 -3.17
CA GLN A 369 -0.54 13.51 -3.72
C GLN A 369 -1.51 14.67 -3.51
N ASN A 370 -1.46 15.35 -2.36
CA ASN A 370 -2.46 16.33 -2.01
C ASN A 370 -2.40 17.55 -2.93
N ALA A 371 -3.54 17.90 -3.54
CA ALA A 371 -3.61 18.99 -4.50
C ALA A 371 -3.25 20.36 -3.91
N ILE A 372 -3.55 20.59 -2.63
CA ILE A 372 -3.23 21.87 -2.00
C ILE A 372 -1.72 22.13 -1.93
N ALA A 373 -0.89 21.09 -1.87
CA ALA A 373 0.56 21.20 -1.84
C ALA A 373 1.11 21.97 -3.06
N TYR A 374 0.53 21.73 -4.24
CA TYR A 374 0.93 22.41 -5.48
C TYR A 374 0.49 23.89 -5.53
N SER A 375 -0.30 24.37 -4.57
CA SER A 375 -0.59 25.81 -4.45
C SER A 375 0.65 26.62 -4.06
N TRP A 376 1.69 25.96 -3.51
CA TRP A 376 2.97 26.55 -3.14
C TRP A 376 4.11 26.24 -4.13
N LEU A 377 3.79 25.76 -5.34
CA LEU A 377 4.81 25.41 -6.33
C LEU A 377 5.72 26.61 -6.67
N GLU A 378 5.13 27.79 -6.84
CA GLU A 378 5.85 29.05 -7.13
C GLU A 378 6.67 29.56 -5.93
N ASP A 379 6.37 29.11 -4.70
CA ASP A 379 7.10 29.50 -3.49
C ASP A 379 8.42 28.72 -3.32
N LEU A 380 8.65 27.66 -4.12
CA LEU A 380 9.87 26.86 -4.04
C LEU A 380 11.14 27.65 -4.42
N ASP A 381 11.00 28.71 -5.22
CA ASP A 381 12.13 29.58 -5.61
C ASP A 381 12.69 30.39 -4.42
N ASP A 382 11.87 30.67 -3.40
CA ASP A 382 12.33 31.33 -2.18
C ASP A 382 12.99 30.31 -1.25
N LEU A 383 14.31 30.37 -1.07
CA LEU A 383 15.05 29.45 -0.18
C LEU A 383 14.53 29.43 1.28
N GLY A 384 13.89 30.50 1.74
CA GLY A 384 13.28 30.60 3.08
C GLY A 384 12.01 29.76 3.24
N PHE A 385 11.35 29.35 2.15
CA PHE A 385 10.11 28.59 2.21
C PHE A 385 10.33 27.11 2.64
N PRO A 386 9.39 26.47 3.36
CA PRO A 386 8.30 27.07 4.12
C PRO A 386 8.72 27.53 5.53
N HIS A 387 10.02 27.50 5.86
CA HIS A 387 10.57 27.76 7.20
C HIS A 387 10.21 29.16 7.71
N GLU A 388 10.43 30.20 6.91
CA GLU A 388 10.22 31.60 7.33
C GLU A 388 8.74 32.00 7.45
N LEU A 389 7.82 31.20 6.90
CA LEU A 389 6.39 31.51 6.97
C LEU A 389 5.85 31.32 8.39
N GLN A 390 4.97 32.22 8.83
CA GLN A 390 4.29 32.04 10.11
C GLN A 390 3.33 30.86 10.04
N MET A 391 3.47 29.95 11.00
CA MET A 391 2.58 28.81 11.14
C MET A 391 1.17 29.23 11.56
N ARG A 392 0.17 28.71 10.85
CA ARG A 392 -1.26 28.86 11.16
C ARG A 392 -2.08 27.86 10.33
N PRO A 393 -3.23 27.38 10.82
CA PRO A 393 -4.13 26.58 10.00
C PRO A 393 -4.80 27.45 8.93
N CYS A 394 -4.97 26.91 7.71
CA CYS A 394 -5.74 27.58 6.68
C CYS A 394 -7.23 27.67 7.05
N THR A 395 -7.86 28.80 6.73
CA THR A 395 -9.32 28.93 6.83
C THR A 395 -10.00 28.13 5.71
N GLU A 396 -11.29 27.82 5.86
CA GLU A 396 -12.04 27.11 4.81
C GLU A 396 -12.09 27.89 3.49
N THR A 397 -12.18 29.22 3.57
CA THR A 397 -12.12 30.09 2.38
C THR A 397 -10.76 30.00 1.71
N GLU A 398 -9.67 30.06 2.47
CA GLU A 398 -8.30 29.94 1.94
C GLU A 398 -8.05 28.57 1.33
N ILE A 399 -8.59 27.49 1.92
CA ILE A 399 -8.50 26.14 1.34
C ILE A 399 -9.14 26.11 -0.05
N ASN A 400 -10.37 26.62 -0.18
CA ASN A 400 -11.07 26.61 -1.46
C ASN A 400 -10.36 27.50 -2.49
N GLU A 401 -9.91 28.70 -2.10
CA GLU A 401 -9.13 29.61 -2.96
C GLU A 401 -7.82 28.96 -3.44
N ARG A 402 -7.12 28.23 -2.55
CA ARG A 402 -5.90 27.50 -2.91
C ARG A 402 -6.16 26.34 -3.85
N LEU A 403 -7.24 25.58 -3.63
CA LEU A 403 -7.62 24.48 -4.53
C LEU A 403 -8.03 25.00 -5.91
N GLU A 404 -8.72 26.13 -5.97
CA GLU A 404 -9.01 26.83 -7.23
C GLU A 404 -7.72 27.29 -7.92
N ARG A 405 -6.77 27.88 -7.16
CA ARG A 405 -5.45 28.24 -7.67
C ARG A 405 -4.70 27.03 -8.21
N THR A 406 -4.66 25.92 -7.47
CA THR A 406 -4.02 24.68 -7.93
C THR A 406 -4.63 24.21 -9.25
N SER A 407 -5.96 24.20 -9.37
CA SER A 407 -6.64 23.82 -10.62
C SER A 407 -6.15 24.66 -11.81
N CYS A 408 -6.04 25.99 -11.62
CA CYS A 408 -5.52 26.91 -12.63
C CYS A 408 -4.03 26.66 -12.93
N VAL A 409 -3.19 26.43 -11.91
CA VAL A 409 -1.76 26.14 -12.06
C VAL A 409 -1.56 24.84 -12.84
N LEU A 410 -2.32 23.78 -12.52
CA LEU A 410 -2.25 22.53 -13.26
C LEU A 410 -2.68 22.70 -14.72
N ASP A 411 -3.75 23.44 -15.02
CA ASP A 411 -4.14 23.70 -16.42
C ASP A 411 -3.09 24.53 -17.17
N ARG A 412 -2.54 25.57 -16.52
CA ARG A 412 -1.50 26.44 -17.07
C ARG A 412 -0.24 25.67 -17.42
N LEU A 413 0.29 24.91 -16.46
CA LEU A 413 1.61 24.29 -16.51
C LEU A 413 1.61 22.88 -17.12
N SER A 414 0.55 22.11 -16.95
CA SER A 414 0.48 20.74 -17.49
C SER A 414 -0.35 20.63 -18.77
N ARG A 415 -1.11 21.67 -19.14
CA ARG A 415 -2.04 21.66 -20.28
C ARG A 415 -3.06 20.51 -20.22
N GLY A 416 -3.44 20.09 -19.02
CA GLY A 416 -4.39 19.00 -18.78
C GLY A 416 -3.78 17.59 -18.79
N LEU A 417 -2.44 17.48 -18.76
CA LEU A 417 -1.74 16.20 -18.58
C LEU A 417 -1.73 15.73 -17.12
N LEU A 418 -1.90 16.66 -16.18
CA LEU A 418 -2.17 16.41 -14.77
C LEU A 418 -3.58 16.90 -14.43
N GLU A 419 -4.31 16.12 -13.64
CA GLU A 419 -5.68 16.42 -13.23
C GLU A 419 -5.82 16.38 -11.71
N MET A 420 -6.62 17.31 -11.18
CA MET A 420 -7.01 17.32 -9.78
C MET A 420 -8.29 16.47 -9.61
N THR A 421 -8.18 15.34 -8.90
CA THR A 421 -9.27 14.39 -8.69
C THR A 421 -9.70 14.40 -7.23
N ARG A 422 -11.00 14.26 -6.97
CA ARG A 422 -11.51 14.14 -5.59
C ARG A 422 -11.34 12.71 -5.10
N LYS A 423 -10.75 12.52 -3.91
CA LYS A 423 -10.62 11.22 -3.25
C LYS A 423 -12.01 10.62 -3.01
N ARG A 424 -12.15 9.30 -3.21
CA ARG A 424 -13.41 8.57 -3.04
C ARG A 424 -13.86 8.41 -1.58
N SER A 425 -12.96 8.63 -0.63
CA SER A 425 -13.26 8.61 0.80
C SER A 425 -14.10 9.82 1.20
N HIS A 426 -15.17 9.62 1.98
CA HIS A 426 -15.99 10.71 2.51
C HIS A 426 -15.12 11.74 3.27
N PRO A 427 -15.36 13.06 3.13
CA PRO A 427 -14.72 14.06 3.96
C PRO A 427 -15.15 13.79 5.41
N ARG A 428 -14.25 13.23 6.22
CA ARG A 428 -14.51 12.99 7.64
C ARG A 428 -14.46 14.30 8.43
N ASP A 429 -13.82 15.32 7.85
CA ASP A 429 -13.27 16.47 8.56
C ASP A 429 -14.02 17.80 8.35
N GLY A 430 -15.09 17.80 7.56
CA GLY A 430 -15.90 19.00 7.30
C GLY A 430 -15.22 20.07 6.43
N HIS A 431 -14.03 19.82 5.87
CA HIS A 431 -13.32 20.72 4.96
C HIS A 431 -12.59 19.96 3.83
N ASN A 432 -12.15 20.69 2.80
CA ASN A 432 -11.58 20.11 1.58
C ASN A 432 -10.05 19.94 1.56
N TYR A 433 -9.34 20.23 2.65
CA TYR A 433 -7.85 20.29 2.69
C TYR A 433 -7.15 19.05 2.11
N PHE A 434 -7.66 17.84 2.39
CA PHE A 434 -7.10 16.57 1.92
C PHE A 434 -8.02 15.82 0.95
N SER A 435 -9.06 16.50 0.45
CA SER A 435 -10.11 15.90 -0.38
C SER A 435 -9.69 15.68 -1.82
N TYR A 436 -8.63 16.34 -2.29
CA TYR A 436 -8.22 16.34 -3.68
C TYR A 436 -6.77 15.86 -3.83
N GLU A 437 -6.52 15.13 -4.91
CA GLU A 437 -5.21 14.62 -5.27
C GLU A 437 -4.85 14.98 -6.71
N VAL A 438 -3.55 15.17 -6.98
CA VAL A 438 -3.03 15.38 -8.34
C VAL A 438 -2.58 14.05 -8.90
N GLN A 439 -3.06 13.71 -10.09
CA GLN A 439 -2.71 12.50 -10.80
C GLN A 439 -2.48 12.79 -12.28
N PHE A 440 -1.69 11.95 -12.94
CA PHE A 440 -1.61 11.96 -14.39
C PHE A 440 -2.97 11.61 -14.99
N LEU A 441 -3.38 12.37 -16.01
CA LEU A 441 -4.58 12.10 -16.80
C LEU A 441 -4.62 10.64 -17.27
N HIS A 442 -3.47 10.11 -17.66
CA HIS A 442 -3.35 8.72 -18.09
C HIS A 442 -1.94 8.19 -17.83
N ARG A 443 -1.80 6.90 -17.53
CA ARG A 443 -0.50 6.27 -17.24
C ARG A 443 0.54 6.49 -18.34
N SER A 444 0.10 6.39 -19.61
CA SER A 444 0.98 6.59 -20.78
C SER A 444 1.60 7.99 -20.83
N VAL A 445 0.95 8.99 -20.23
CA VAL A 445 1.53 10.33 -20.09
C VAL A 445 2.67 10.30 -19.07
N ARG A 446 2.48 9.67 -17.90
CA ARG A 446 3.54 9.47 -16.91
C ARG A 446 4.73 8.72 -17.52
N ASP A 447 4.47 7.61 -18.20
CA ASP A 447 5.51 6.80 -18.86
C ASP A 447 6.29 7.64 -19.88
N TYR A 448 5.61 8.49 -20.63
CA TYR A 448 6.24 9.38 -21.61
C TYR A 448 7.14 10.42 -20.93
N ILE A 449 6.68 11.01 -19.83
CA ILE A 449 7.50 11.96 -19.06
C ILE A 449 8.76 11.26 -18.53
N VAL A 450 8.61 10.13 -17.83
CA VAL A 450 9.73 9.41 -17.21
C VAL A 450 10.73 8.92 -18.24
N ASN A 451 10.28 8.27 -19.31
CA ASN A 451 11.18 7.61 -20.27
C ASN A 451 11.77 8.57 -21.31
N THR A 452 11.06 9.66 -21.66
CA THR A 452 11.44 10.52 -22.80
C THR A 452 11.81 11.94 -22.40
N ARG A 453 11.10 12.55 -21.45
CA ARG A 453 11.25 13.99 -21.14
C ARG A 453 12.01 14.29 -19.85
N GLU A 454 12.06 13.39 -18.88
CA GLU A 454 12.69 13.60 -17.57
C GLU A 454 14.14 14.07 -17.69
N VAL A 455 14.93 13.45 -18.58
CA VAL A 455 16.33 13.84 -18.83
C VAL A 455 16.44 15.28 -19.35
N GLN A 456 15.53 15.68 -20.25
CA GLN A 456 15.52 17.03 -20.81
C GLN A 456 15.04 18.07 -19.79
N MET A 457 14.05 17.72 -18.96
CA MET A 457 13.55 18.55 -17.86
C MET A 457 14.65 18.79 -16.82
N ARG A 458 15.34 17.73 -16.38
CA ARG A 458 16.51 17.85 -15.49
C ARG A 458 17.64 18.66 -16.11
N ALA A 459 17.89 18.53 -17.41
CA ALA A 459 18.92 19.31 -18.08
C ALA A 459 18.61 20.82 -18.10
N ARG A 460 17.32 21.22 -18.11
CA ARG A 460 16.90 22.63 -18.00
C ARG A 460 16.90 23.14 -16.56
N LEU A 461 16.87 22.24 -15.58
CA LEU A 461 16.85 22.53 -14.14
C LEU A 461 18.02 21.83 -13.41
N PRO A 462 19.28 22.12 -13.76
CA PRO A 462 20.44 21.40 -13.19
C PRO A 462 20.60 21.63 -11.68
N ASP A 463 20.20 22.81 -11.20
CA ASP A 463 20.31 23.21 -9.78
C ASP A 463 19.05 22.90 -8.97
N PHE A 464 17.97 22.40 -9.62
CA PHE A 464 16.73 22.08 -8.92
C PHE A 464 16.83 20.73 -8.24
N ASP A 465 16.85 20.78 -6.92
CA ASP A 465 16.82 19.59 -6.10
C ASP A 465 15.38 19.10 -5.90
N VAL A 466 15.02 18.06 -6.66
CA VAL A 466 13.69 17.43 -6.60
C VAL A 466 13.39 16.90 -5.19
N TYR A 467 14.39 16.39 -4.48
CA TYR A 467 14.25 15.85 -3.12
C TYR A 467 13.85 16.96 -2.16
N SER A 468 14.61 18.07 -2.18
CA SER A 468 14.31 19.27 -1.40
C SER A 468 12.93 19.84 -1.74
N GLY A 469 12.58 19.92 -3.03
CA GLY A 469 11.28 20.43 -3.48
C GLY A 469 10.10 19.63 -2.92
N ILE A 470 10.14 18.29 -3.00
CA ILE A 470 9.09 17.42 -2.45
C ILE A 470 8.95 17.63 -0.95
N SER A 471 10.06 17.58 -0.22
CA SER A 471 10.04 17.76 1.22
C SER A 471 9.46 19.13 1.58
N ARG A 472 9.89 20.20 0.96
CA ARG A 472 9.39 21.56 1.23
C ARG A 472 7.87 21.69 0.98
N LEU A 473 7.34 21.05 -0.05
CA LEU A 473 5.89 20.99 -0.29
C LEU A 473 5.13 20.20 0.78
N LEU A 474 5.64 19.02 1.17
CA LEU A 474 5.02 18.20 2.22
C LEU A 474 5.08 18.88 3.60
N LEU A 475 6.15 19.62 3.88
CA LEU A 475 6.25 20.42 5.10
C LEU A 475 5.27 21.59 5.10
N ALA A 476 5.07 22.26 3.96
CA ALA A 476 4.07 23.30 3.84
C ALA A 476 2.64 22.74 4.02
N GLU A 477 2.34 21.60 3.39
CA GLU A 477 1.09 20.87 3.60
C GLU A 477 0.88 20.58 5.10
N PHE A 478 1.91 20.12 5.80
CA PHE A 478 1.82 19.86 7.23
C PHE A 478 1.68 21.14 8.08
N LYS A 479 2.43 22.20 7.74
CA LYS A 479 2.47 23.49 8.45
C LYS A 479 1.13 24.22 8.41
N PHE A 480 0.40 24.12 7.31
CA PHE A 480 -0.86 24.84 7.08
C PHE A 480 -2.12 23.98 7.23
N ALA A 481 -1.96 22.69 7.52
CA ALA A 481 -3.09 21.79 7.72
C ALA A 481 -3.97 22.23 8.90
N ARG A 482 -5.27 21.98 8.75
CA ARG A 482 -6.28 22.34 9.74
C ARG A 482 -6.57 21.15 10.64
N PHE A 483 -6.61 21.40 11.96
CA PHE A 483 -6.96 20.40 12.97
C PHE A 483 -8.47 20.13 12.96
N THR A 484 -8.85 18.85 13.01
CA THR A 484 -10.26 18.43 12.96
C THR A 484 -10.66 17.74 14.26
N LEU A 485 -11.96 17.57 14.48
CA LEU A 485 -12.47 16.81 15.64
C LEU A 485 -11.99 15.35 15.67
N HIS A 486 -11.57 14.80 14.52
CA HIS A 486 -10.96 13.48 14.42
C HIS A 486 -9.47 13.48 14.78
N ASP A 487 -8.82 14.64 14.74
CA ASP A 487 -7.46 14.83 15.27
C ASP A 487 -7.49 15.10 16.80
N ILE A 488 -8.60 15.63 17.35
CA ILE A 488 -8.80 15.89 18.81
C ILE A 488 -9.08 14.61 19.61
N ARG A 489 -9.61 13.55 18.99
CA ARG A 489 -9.95 12.30 19.69
C ARG A 489 -8.96 11.21 19.30
N PRO A 490 -8.11 10.72 20.22
CA PRO A 490 -7.27 9.55 20.00
C PRO A 490 -8.13 8.27 20.03
N GLU A 491 -9.09 8.13 19.12
CA GLU A 491 -9.66 6.81 18.79
C GLU A 491 -8.69 6.14 17.79
N VAL A 492 -7.60 5.68 18.38
CA VAL A 492 -6.31 5.23 17.83
C VAL A 492 -6.35 4.01 16.88
N TRP A 493 -7.50 3.66 16.32
CA TRP A 493 -7.64 2.50 15.41
C TRP A 493 -8.37 2.78 14.10
N ARG A 494 -8.34 4.01 13.61
CA ARG A 494 -8.51 4.23 12.16
C ARG A 494 -7.33 5.01 11.60
N GLU A 495 -6.74 4.45 10.56
CA GLU A 495 -5.70 4.99 9.66
C GLU A 495 -6.13 6.30 8.94
N SER A 496 -6.89 7.19 9.58
CA SER A 496 -7.73 8.15 8.86
C SER A 496 -7.72 9.59 9.36
N GLY A 497 -6.83 9.95 10.28
CA GLY A 497 -6.57 11.36 10.59
C GLY A 497 -5.70 11.96 9.47
N ALA A 498 -6.17 13.02 8.84
CA ALA A 498 -5.53 13.53 7.63
C ALA A 498 -4.15 14.17 7.92
N LEU A 499 -3.98 14.75 9.11
CA LEU A 499 -2.68 15.21 9.63
C LEU A 499 -1.70 14.05 9.83
N ARG A 500 -2.17 12.91 10.35
CA ARG A 500 -1.32 11.72 10.54
C ARG A 500 -0.86 11.15 9.20
N LEU A 501 -1.72 11.14 8.19
CA LEU A 501 -1.35 10.69 6.85
C LEU A 501 -0.33 11.60 6.19
N ALA A 502 -0.47 12.93 6.34
CA ALA A 502 0.51 13.89 5.85
C ALA A 502 1.87 13.71 6.55
N PHE A 503 1.84 13.49 7.86
CA PHE A 503 2.99 13.19 8.68
C PHE A 503 3.70 11.90 8.26
N ASP A 504 2.98 10.79 8.15
CA ASP A 504 3.54 9.50 7.75
C ASP A 504 4.13 9.59 6.33
N SER A 505 3.47 10.31 5.41
CA SER A 505 3.97 10.55 4.05
C SER A 505 5.31 11.30 4.06
N LEU A 506 5.45 12.32 4.92
CA LEU A 506 6.71 13.06 5.05
C LEU A 506 7.87 12.16 5.50
N PHE A 507 7.62 11.33 6.52
CA PHE A 507 8.61 10.40 7.04
C PHE A 507 9.03 9.33 6.02
N ASP A 508 8.05 8.76 5.32
CA ASP A 508 8.30 7.72 4.33
C ASP A 508 9.18 8.25 3.19
N VAL A 509 8.95 9.49 2.76
CA VAL A 509 9.78 10.15 1.73
C VAL A 509 11.19 10.39 2.23
N MET A 510 11.36 10.95 3.43
CA MET A 510 12.69 11.21 4.00
C MET A 510 13.48 9.91 4.17
N TRP A 511 12.82 8.86 4.65
CA TRP A 511 13.42 7.54 4.79
C TRP A 511 13.80 6.95 3.44
N ALA A 512 12.91 7.00 2.45
CA ALA A 512 13.16 6.45 1.13
C ALA A 512 14.29 7.20 0.39
N ALA A 513 14.30 8.54 0.45
CA ALA A 513 15.36 9.36 -0.14
C ALA A 513 16.74 8.99 0.40
N HIS A 514 16.85 8.80 1.72
CA HIS A 514 18.11 8.41 2.34
C HIS A 514 18.50 6.97 2.03
N TYR A 515 17.59 6.03 2.24
CA TYR A 515 17.90 4.60 2.19
C TYR A 515 18.10 4.10 0.76
N ASN A 516 17.30 4.61 -0.20
CA ASN A 516 17.37 4.16 -1.59
C ASN A 516 18.39 4.95 -2.42
N ASP A 517 18.50 6.26 -2.19
CA ASP A 517 19.29 7.16 -3.05
C ASP A 517 20.51 7.78 -2.34
N GLY A 518 20.69 7.53 -1.03
CA GLY A 518 21.79 8.11 -0.27
C GLY A 518 21.68 9.63 -0.09
N TYR A 519 20.48 10.20 -0.25
CA TYR A 519 20.27 11.64 -0.14
C TYR A 519 20.23 12.08 1.33
N ASP A 520 21.04 13.09 1.67
CA ASP A 520 21.10 13.65 3.02
C ASP A 520 20.13 14.82 3.16
N MET A 521 18.97 14.55 3.76
CA MET A 521 17.96 15.57 4.07
C MET A 521 18.52 16.67 4.98
N PRO A 522 18.22 17.96 4.72
CA PRO A 522 18.64 19.06 5.58
C PRO A 522 18.10 18.92 7.02
N SER A 523 18.96 19.12 8.03
CA SER A 523 18.60 18.84 9.43
C SER A 523 17.48 19.72 9.98
N GLY A 524 17.36 20.97 9.52
CA GLY A 524 16.35 21.94 9.99
C GLY A 524 14.90 21.53 9.70
N PHE A 525 14.71 20.59 8.79
CA PHE A 525 13.40 20.17 8.32
C PHE A 525 12.60 19.38 9.35
N LEU A 526 13.25 18.47 10.08
CA LEU A 526 12.63 17.74 11.19
C LEU A 526 12.41 18.64 12.41
N GLU A 527 13.24 19.65 12.59
CA GLU A 527 13.08 20.64 13.66
C GLU A 527 11.81 21.45 13.43
N GLU A 528 11.62 21.94 12.20
CA GLU A 528 10.40 22.64 11.80
C GLU A 528 9.16 21.75 11.93
N ALA A 529 9.23 20.48 11.49
CA ALA A 529 8.15 19.52 11.70
C ALA A 529 7.84 19.31 13.20
N SER A 530 8.86 19.26 14.07
CA SER A 530 8.70 19.17 15.52
C SER A 530 7.97 20.39 16.09
N HIS A 531 8.36 21.60 15.65
CA HIS A 531 7.69 22.84 16.02
C HIS A 531 6.24 22.89 15.55
N ILE A 532 5.96 22.34 14.36
CA ILE A 532 4.61 22.27 13.79
C ILE A 532 3.70 21.40 14.67
N VAL A 533 4.16 20.22 15.06
CA VAL A 533 3.42 19.34 15.99
C VAL A 533 3.12 20.08 17.29
N GLN A 534 4.12 20.72 17.89
CA GLN A 534 3.97 21.42 19.17
C GLN A 534 2.95 22.57 19.11
N HIS A 535 2.95 23.35 18.03
CA HIS A 535 2.03 24.48 17.87
C HIS A 535 0.58 24.02 17.65
N HIS A 536 0.36 23.01 16.80
CA HIS A 536 -0.98 22.47 16.54
C HIS A 536 -1.60 21.88 17.80
N THR A 537 -0.79 21.27 18.67
CA THR A 537 -1.29 20.88 20.00
C THR A 537 -1.82 22.07 20.77
N GLN A 538 -0.98 23.07 21.03
CA GLN A 538 -1.28 24.11 22.02
C GLN A 538 -2.58 24.85 21.66
N THR A 539 -2.87 24.91 20.37
CA THR A 539 -4.11 25.46 19.81
C THR A 539 -5.33 24.58 20.12
N ALA A 540 -5.21 23.24 20.03
CA ALA A 540 -6.30 22.31 20.36
C ALA A 540 -6.68 22.34 21.85
N GLU A 541 -5.70 22.38 22.77
CA GLU A 541 -5.92 22.46 24.23
C GLU A 541 -6.67 23.74 24.66
N SER A 542 -6.46 24.86 23.95
CA SER A 542 -7.15 26.12 24.24
C SER A 542 -8.66 26.11 23.89
N SER A 543 -9.09 25.16 23.06
CA SER A 543 -10.48 25.04 22.58
C SER A 543 -11.35 24.08 23.40
N THR A 544 -10.76 23.28 24.30
CA THR A 544 -11.43 22.25 25.09
C THR A 544 -11.62 22.67 26.55
N HIS A 545 -12.71 23.39 26.85
CA HIS A 545 -13.20 23.49 28.23
C HIS A 545 -13.71 22.12 28.72
N LEU A 546 -12.86 21.38 29.45
CA LEU A 546 -13.21 20.12 30.11
C LEU A 546 -14.33 20.33 31.15
N ARG A 547 -15.39 19.53 31.06
CA ARG A 547 -16.43 19.42 32.11
C ARG A 547 -15.85 18.70 33.35
N PRO A 548 -16.34 18.98 34.57
CA PRO A 548 -15.82 18.37 35.78
C PRO A 548 -16.11 16.86 35.79
N ALA A 549 -15.10 16.08 36.14
CA ALA A 549 -15.19 14.64 36.31
C ALA A 549 -16.13 14.31 37.49
N ASN A 550 -17.33 13.80 37.19
CA ASN A 550 -18.17 13.17 38.21
C ASN A 550 -17.80 11.69 38.34
N GLU A 551 -17.70 11.29 39.60
CA GLU A 551 -17.40 9.95 40.11
C GLU A 551 -18.32 8.88 39.49
N PHE A 552 -17.70 7.86 38.87
CA PHE A 552 -18.35 6.59 38.52
C PHE A 552 -17.48 5.42 39.02
N PRO A 553 -18.09 4.28 39.40
CA PRO A 553 -17.51 3.30 40.31
C PRO A 553 -16.56 2.31 39.61
N GLU A 554 -15.57 1.83 40.38
CA GLU A 554 -14.51 0.89 39.95
C GLU A 554 -15.03 -0.49 39.49
N PRO A 555 -14.63 -0.95 38.29
CA PRO A 555 -14.70 -2.36 37.89
C PRO A 555 -13.30 -3.00 37.68
N LYS A 556 -13.24 -4.33 37.83
CA LYS A 556 -12.05 -5.20 37.90
C LYS A 556 -11.63 -5.77 36.53
N GLY A 557 -10.31 -5.79 36.23
CA GLY A 557 -9.64 -6.68 35.24
C GLY A 557 -8.88 -5.98 34.08
N HIS A 558 -7.71 -6.50 33.67
CA HIS A 558 -6.74 -5.85 32.73
C HIS A 558 -6.22 -6.76 31.60
N ILE A 559 -5.81 -6.19 30.43
CA ILE A 559 -5.28 -6.87 29.19
C ILE A 559 -3.99 -6.22 28.64
N TRP A 560 -2.88 -6.96 28.44
CA TRP A 560 -1.61 -6.32 28.05
C TRP A 560 -0.65 -7.03 27.02
N GLY A 561 -1.02 -8.15 26.37
CA GLY A 561 -0.05 -8.91 25.52
C GLY A 561 0.11 -8.56 24.06
N ARG A 562 -0.96 -8.16 23.37
CA ARG A 562 -0.79 -7.45 22.09
C ARG A 562 -0.25 -6.04 22.27
N ASN A 563 -0.24 -5.57 23.53
CA ASN A 563 -0.06 -4.17 23.86
C ASN A 563 1.40 -3.79 24.08
N LEU A 564 2.40 -4.66 24.26
CA LEU A 564 3.81 -4.21 24.33
C LEU A 564 4.46 -3.99 22.97
N HIS A 565 4.21 -4.87 22.00
CA HIS A 565 4.55 -4.63 20.59
C HIS A 565 3.78 -3.45 20.01
N ARG A 566 2.50 -3.30 20.39
CA ARG A 566 1.72 -2.10 20.08
C ARG A 566 2.18 -0.89 20.88
N VAL A 567 2.56 -0.97 22.15
CA VAL A 567 3.02 0.16 22.98
C VAL A 567 4.24 0.78 22.34
N GLY A 568 5.23 0.02 21.86
CA GLY A 568 6.33 0.62 21.08
C GLY A 568 5.91 1.35 19.79
N ARG A 569 4.69 1.16 19.28
CA ARG A 569 4.15 1.83 18.08
C ARG A 569 2.96 2.75 18.36
N GLN A 570 2.34 2.61 19.53
CA GLN A 570 1.13 3.27 19.99
C GLN A 570 1.46 4.23 21.11
N TRP A 571 2.39 3.94 22.04
CA TRP A 571 2.90 4.97 22.94
C TRP A 571 3.39 6.21 22.21
N PHE A 572 4.10 6.03 21.10
CA PHE A 572 4.59 7.14 20.29
C PHE A 572 3.48 7.80 19.47
N THR A 573 2.29 7.20 19.36
CA THR A 573 1.23 7.65 18.43
C THR A 573 -0.18 7.80 19.04
N SER A 574 -0.41 7.38 20.29
CA SER A 574 -1.71 7.24 20.96
C SER A 574 -1.85 8.12 22.18
N ARG A 575 -0.74 8.69 22.65
CA ARG A 575 -0.80 9.76 23.62
C ARG A 575 -1.31 11.01 22.91
N ASP A 576 -1.85 11.94 23.67
CA ASP A 576 -1.81 13.36 23.35
C ASP A 576 -0.32 13.79 23.25
N SER A 577 0.45 13.22 22.31
CA SER A 577 1.91 13.33 22.17
C SER A 577 2.20 14.64 21.49
N ASN A 578 2.24 15.66 22.32
CA ASN A 578 2.03 17.04 21.96
C ASN A 578 3.29 17.89 22.19
N HIS A 579 4.40 17.21 22.43
CA HIS A 579 5.65 17.82 22.86
C HIS A 579 6.75 17.52 21.84
N SER A 580 7.54 18.56 21.52
CA SER A 580 8.70 18.47 20.62
C SER A 580 9.62 17.26 20.88
N PRO A 581 9.91 16.85 22.14
CA PRO A 581 10.82 15.72 22.37
C PRO A 581 10.24 14.35 22.03
N ASP A 582 8.90 14.20 22.09
CA ASP A 582 8.23 12.94 21.75
C ASP A 582 8.28 12.68 20.24
N PHE A 583 8.05 13.75 19.46
CA PHE A 583 8.26 13.75 18.02
C PHE A 583 9.69 13.37 17.65
N LEU A 584 10.69 13.95 18.34
CA LEU A 584 12.09 13.66 18.06
C LEU A 584 12.46 12.20 18.43
N CYS A 585 11.80 11.61 19.43
CA CYS A 585 11.94 10.18 19.71
C CYS A 585 11.35 9.31 18.60
N GLU A 586 10.22 9.69 17.99
CA GLU A 586 9.63 9.00 16.83
C GLU A 586 10.56 9.08 15.59
N VAL A 587 11.21 10.22 15.35
CA VAL A 587 12.25 10.35 14.33
C VAL A 587 13.35 9.31 14.51
N VAL A 588 13.86 9.20 15.75
CA VAL A 588 14.92 8.23 16.10
C VAL A 588 14.42 6.80 15.94
N TYR A 589 13.17 6.53 16.32
CA TYR A 589 12.52 5.21 16.18
C TYR A 589 12.45 4.77 14.71
N ARG A 590 12.19 5.70 13.78
CA ARG A 590 12.20 5.43 12.33
C ARG A 590 13.59 5.32 11.71
N GLY A 591 14.65 5.40 12.52
CA GLY A 591 16.03 5.30 12.06
C GLY A 591 16.55 6.59 11.41
N LEU A 592 15.87 7.72 11.59
CA LEU A 592 16.17 9.00 10.93
C LEU A 592 17.01 9.95 11.80
N ARG A 593 17.64 9.42 12.85
CA ARG A 593 18.42 10.20 13.82
C ARG A 593 19.55 11.06 13.22
N GLN A 594 20.09 10.69 12.04
CA GLN A 594 21.16 11.45 11.41
C GLN A 594 20.70 12.83 10.90
N PHE A 595 19.40 13.02 10.76
CA PHE A 595 18.80 14.27 10.30
C PHE A 595 18.47 15.23 11.45
N LEU A 596 18.77 14.86 12.70
CA LEU A 596 18.62 15.76 13.84
C LEU A 596 19.91 16.56 14.05
N SER A 597 19.79 17.86 14.34
CA SER A 597 20.98 18.67 14.63
C SER A 597 21.73 18.14 15.86
N PRO A 598 23.05 18.38 15.93
CA PRO A 598 23.83 18.04 17.12
C PRO A 598 23.28 18.67 18.41
N GLU A 599 22.69 19.86 18.31
CA GLU A 599 22.09 20.58 19.43
C GLU A 599 20.83 19.88 19.95
N LEU A 600 19.89 19.51 19.06
CA LEU A 600 18.70 18.76 19.44
C LEU A 600 19.02 17.35 19.93
N MET A 601 19.98 16.68 19.29
CA MET A 601 20.47 15.39 19.79
C MET A 601 21.08 15.54 21.18
N GLY A 602 21.84 16.61 21.42
CA GLY A 602 22.35 16.96 22.75
C GLY A 602 21.24 17.18 23.77
N TYR A 603 20.18 17.90 23.39
CA TYR A 603 18.99 18.12 24.22
C TYR A 603 18.27 16.81 24.57
N LEU A 604 18.00 15.95 23.58
CA LEU A 604 17.34 14.65 23.82
C LEU A 604 18.16 13.73 24.72
N ARG A 605 19.48 13.73 24.56
CA ARG A 605 20.40 12.98 25.42
C ARG A 605 20.30 13.44 26.88
N GLN A 606 20.17 14.75 27.12
CA GLN A 606 20.09 15.32 28.47
C GLN A 606 18.68 15.22 29.09
N GLN A 607 17.65 14.89 28.31
CA GLN A 607 16.28 14.88 28.78
C GLN A 607 15.97 13.62 29.62
N ASN A 608 15.96 13.76 30.95
CA ASN A 608 15.41 12.74 31.84
C ASN A 608 13.89 12.83 31.85
N SER A 609 13.23 11.95 31.08
CA SER A 609 11.78 11.89 31.05
C SER A 609 11.28 10.94 32.13
N THR A 610 10.73 11.49 33.22
CA THR A 610 9.87 10.75 34.16
C THR A 610 8.44 10.61 33.62
N SER A 611 8.15 11.25 32.47
CA SER A 611 6.87 11.20 31.79
C SER A 611 7.00 11.34 30.27
N GLY A 612 6.90 10.25 29.51
CA GLY A 612 6.94 10.25 28.05
C GLY A 612 7.95 9.24 27.47
N PRO A 613 8.20 9.27 26.14
CA PRO A 613 9.19 8.42 25.48
C PRO A 613 10.60 8.67 26.03
N ASN A 614 11.31 7.58 26.27
CA ASN A 614 12.66 7.58 26.78
C ASN A 614 13.64 7.23 25.65
N LEU A 615 14.66 8.06 25.41
CA LEU A 615 15.58 7.88 24.29
C LEU A 615 16.38 6.58 24.36
N LEU A 616 16.76 6.13 25.57
CA LEU A 616 17.43 4.85 25.77
C LEU A 616 16.50 3.68 25.44
N LEU A 617 15.21 3.79 25.79
CA LEU A 617 14.19 2.81 25.39
C LEU A 617 13.95 2.80 23.87
N VAL A 618 13.91 3.96 23.22
CA VAL A 618 13.81 4.04 21.75
C VAL A 618 15.01 3.35 21.10
N ALA A 619 16.21 3.65 21.58
CA ALA A 619 17.47 3.10 21.07
C ALA A 619 17.52 1.56 21.14
N THR A 620 16.99 0.97 22.22
CA THR A 620 16.90 -0.48 22.37
C THR A 620 15.82 -1.08 21.45
N GLN A 621 14.70 -0.40 21.24
CA GLN A 621 13.63 -0.87 20.34
C GLN A 621 14.05 -0.89 18.87
N VAL A 622 14.84 0.09 18.42
CA VAL A 622 15.42 0.10 17.06
C VAL A 622 16.64 -0.81 16.92
N LYS A 623 16.99 -1.57 17.96
CA LYS A 623 18.12 -2.52 18.00
C LYS A 623 19.48 -1.88 17.66
N SER A 624 19.67 -0.60 18.01
CA SER A 624 20.91 0.12 17.69
C SER A 624 21.93 0.02 18.82
N PHE A 625 22.73 -1.05 18.83
CA PHE A 625 23.77 -1.27 19.85
C PHE A 625 24.71 -0.06 20.03
N LYS A 626 25.24 0.48 18.92
CA LYS A 626 26.14 1.65 18.96
C LYS A 626 25.49 2.86 19.63
N PHE A 627 24.17 3.03 19.45
CA PHE A 627 23.45 4.15 20.05
C PHE A 627 23.23 3.97 21.54
N VAL A 628 22.82 2.76 21.93
CA VAL A 628 22.67 2.39 23.34
C VAL A 628 23.99 2.62 24.07
N GLN A 629 25.11 2.13 23.52
CA GLN A 629 26.43 2.32 24.10
C GLN A 629 26.79 3.81 24.24
N GLN A 630 26.47 4.64 23.23
CA GLN A 630 26.69 6.07 23.31
C GLN A 630 25.89 6.73 24.44
N LEU A 631 24.59 6.43 24.55
CA LEU A 631 23.72 7.00 25.57
C LEU A 631 24.17 6.63 26.99
N LEU A 632 24.62 5.39 27.20
CA LEU A 632 25.16 4.94 28.48
C LEU A 632 26.44 5.69 28.85
N HIS A 633 27.37 5.91 27.90
CA HIS A 633 28.58 6.72 28.14
C HIS A 633 28.26 8.19 28.46
N GLU A 634 27.15 8.70 27.95
CA GLU A 634 26.68 10.06 28.19
C GLU A 634 25.90 10.20 29.51
N GLY A 635 25.81 9.12 30.31
CA GLY A 635 25.25 9.13 31.66
C GLY A 635 23.78 8.70 31.76
N ARG A 636 23.19 8.18 30.67
CA ARG A 636 21.87 7.51 30.73
C ARG A 636 21.99 6.18 31.44
N THR A 637 20.92 5.78 32.13
CA THR A 637 20.93 4.54 32.92
C THR A 637 19.72 3.65 32.60
N PRO A 638 19.87 2.32 32.61
CA PRO A 638 18.72 1.42 32.42
C PRO A 638 17.67 1.51 33.53
N GLY A 639 18.03 2.08 34.70
CA GLY A 639 17.09 2.38 35.80
C GLY A 639 16.22 3.62 35.58
N GLU A 640 16.31 4.27 34.41
CA GLU A 640 15.40 5.35 34.06
C GLU A 640 13.96 4.87 34.00
N MET A 641 13.07 5.65 34.62
CA MET A 641 11.71 5.26 34.90
C MET A 641 10.73 5.79 33.85
N VAL A 642 9.89 4.91 33.33
CA VAL A 642 8.95 5.17 32.24
C VAL A 642 7.53 4.90 32.76
N PRO A 643 6.61 5.90 32.80
CA PRO A 643 5.23 5.63 33.24
C PRO A 643 4.55 4.70 32.24
N MET A 644 3.45 4.04 32.61
CA MET A 644 2.64 3.25 31.68
C MET A 644 1.22 3.85 31.63
N GLU A 645 0.63 3.96 30.43
CA GLU A 645 -0.72 4.51 30.25
C GLU A 645 -1.79 3.41 30.27
N PRO A 646 -3.02 3.72 30.75
CA PRO A 646 -4.15 2.80 30.70
C PRO A 646 -4.58 2.50 29.25
N ILE A 647 -5.01 1.27 28.99
CA ILE A 647 -5.42 0.81 27.65
C ILE A 647 -6.95 0.82 27.52
N HIS A 648 -7.46 1.32 26.39
CA HIS A 648 -8.86 1.17 26.00
C HIS A 648 -9.08 -0.16 25.25
N THR A 649 -10.02 -1.00 25.69
CA THR A 649 -10.36 -2.26 25.02
C THR A 649 -11.17 -1.99 23.74
N ILE A 650 -10.71 -2.54 22.62
CA ILE A 650 -11.49 -2.60 21.37
C ILE A 650 -12.41 -3.82 21.47
N THR A 651 -13.62 -3.63 21.95
CA THR A 651 -14.73 -4.52 21.59
C THR A 651 -15.75 -3.67 20.86
N ASP A 652 -16.11 -4.13 19.67
CA ASP A 652 -17.08 -3.46 18.79
C ASP A 652 -18.37 -3.09 19.52
N THR A 653 -18.90 -1.92 19.16
CA THR A 653 -20.23 -1.38 19.47
C THR A 653 -20.52 -0.97 20.92
N GLU A 654 -20.67 0.35 21.11
CA GLU A 654 -21.49 1.03 22.12
C GLU A 654 -21.42 0.47 23.55
N ASN A 655 -20.28 0.64 24.23
CA ASN A 655 -20.16 0.97 25.66
C ASN A 655 -18.68 1.03 26.06
N PHE A 656 -18.12 2.23 26.19
CA PHE A 656 -16.74 2.43 26.64
C PHE A 656 -16.61 2.05 28.13
N VAL A 657 -15.90 0.96 28.44
CA VAL A 657 -15.41 0.71 29.79
C VAL A 657 -13.98 1.20 29.88
N THR A 658 -13.76 2.27 30.63
CA THR A 658 -12.42 2.74 31.02
C THR A 658 -11.87 1.81 32.10
N ILE A 659 -10.71 1.20 31.84
CA ILE A 659 -10.01 0.36 32.83
C ILE A 659 -8.81 1.16 33.34
N PRO A 660 -8.86 1.77 34.54
CA PRO A 660 -7.74 2.54 35.06
C PRO A 660 -6.64 1.59 35.56
N ALA A 661 -5.41 1.76 35.08
CA ALA A 661 -4.25 1.21 35.76
C ALA A 661 -3.84 2.15 36.91
N PRO A 662 -3.40 1.66 38.09
CA PRO A 662 -2.55 2.48 38.93
C PRO A 662 -1.34 2.92 38.08
N LYS A 663 -0.83 4.15 38.28
CA LYS A 663 0.35 4.67 37.57
C LYS A 663 1.56 3.75 37.78
N ALA A 664 1.69 2.69 36.99
CA ALA A 664 2.84 1.80 37.02
C ALA A 664 3.97 2.51 36.28
N ILE A 665 5.02 2.86 37.00
CA ILE A 665 6.25 3.39 36.42
C ILE A 665 7.24 2.23 36.40
N VAL A 666 7.87 1.96 35.27
CA VAL A 666 8.70 0.78 35.01
C VAL A 666 10.04 1.23 34.44
N SER A 667 11.14 0.61 34.86
CA SER A 667 12.46 0.93 34.30
C SER A 667 12.61 0.51 32.83
N VAL A 668 13.48 1.23 32.11
CA VAL A 668 13.93 0.83 30.75
C VAL A 668 14.51 -0.59 30.77
N TRP A 669 15.19 -0.98 31.86
CA TRP A 669 15.72 -2.32 32.09
C TRP A 669 14.65 -3.41 32.02
N LEU A 670 13.57 -3.29 32.78
CA LEU A 670 12.50 -4.29 32.79
C LEU A 670 11.75 -4.36 31.46
N ILE A 671 11.52 -3.21 30.81
CA ILE A 671 10.89 -3.19 29.48
C ILE A 671 11.79 -3.91 28.45
N PHE A 672 13.10 -3.68 28.50
CA PHE A 672 14.06 -4.36 27.64
C PHE A 672 14.07 -5.87 27.88
N LEU A 673 14.15 -6.32 29.14
CA LEU A 673 14.14 -7.75 29.48
C LEU A 673 12.85 -8.45 29.07
N TYR A 674 11.70 -7.82 29.29
CA TYR A 674 10.42 -8.35 28.82
C TYR A 674 10.46 -8.58 27.32
N ARG A 675 10.88 -7.57 26.53
CA ARG A 675 10.93 -7.65 25.07
C ARG A 675 11.92 -8.69 24.56
N LEU A 676 13.07 -8.82 25.21
CA LEU A 676 14.08 -9.82 24.87
C LEU A 676 13.52 -11.25 25.02
N VAL A 677 12.84 -11.52 26.13
CA VAL A 677 12.26 -12.85 26.41
C VAL A 677 11.01 -13.10 25.57
N ASP A 678 10.11 -12.12 25.46
CA ASP A 678 8.89 -12.21 24.64
C ASP A 678 9.23 -12.40 23.15
N GLY A 679 10.21 -11.64 22.63
CA GLY A 679 10.69 -11.79 21.26
C GLY A 679 11.26 -13.19 20.98
N TYR A 680 11.97 -13.78 21.94
CA TYR A 680 12.44 -15.16 21.84
C TYR A 680 11.29 -16.18 21.86
N LEU A 681 10.29 -16.01 22.73
CA LEU A 681 9.14 -16.91 22.82
C LEU A 681 8.25 -16.84 21.56
N LEU A 682 8.11 -15.64 20.97
CA LEU A 682 7.29 -15.40 19.77
C LEU A 682 8.00 -15.84 18.48
N ALA A 683 9.23 -15.40 18.27
CA ALA A 683 9.87 -15.48 16.95
C ALA A 683 11.13 -16.37 16.92
N CYS A 684 11.59 -16.87 18.07
CA CYS A 684 12.82 -17.67 18.25
C CYS A 684 14.02 -17.17 17.44
N SER A 685 14.10 -15.85 17.27
CA SER A 685 15.18 -15.13 16.62
C SER A 685 15.45 -13.89 17.47
N THR A 686 16.71 -13.76 17.85
CA THR A 686 17.23 -12.64 18.64
C THR A 686 18.46 -12.14 17.90
N ASP A 687 18.52 -10.83 17.72
CA ASP A 687 19.60 -10.17 16.98
C ASP A 687 20.85 -10.12 17.90
N ASP A 688 22.04 -10.38 17.35
CA ASP A 688 23.30 -10.24 18.07
C ASP A 688 23.43 -8.85 18.72
N SER A 689 22.81 -7.82 18.12
CA SER A 689 22.77 -6.47 18.69
C SER A 689 22.07 -6.41 20.05
N GLU A 690 21.02 -7.19 20.29
CA GLU A 690 20.24 -7.21 21.53
C GLU A 690 21.06 -7.80 22.69
N TYR A 691 21.83 -8.86 22.42
CA TYR A 691 22.70 -9.47 23.43
C TYR A 691 23.93 -8.62 23.76
N ARG A 692 24.40 -7.80 22.80
CA ARG A 692 25.40 -6.76 23.08
C ARG A 692 24.84 -5.66 23.97
N CYS A 693 23.60 -5.21 23.72
CA CYS A 693 22.91 -4.25 24.59
C CYS A 693 22.70 -4.80 26.00
N LEU A 694 22.30 -6.07 26.12
CA LEU A 694 22.15 -6.76 27.41
C LEU A 694 23.46 -6.74 28.20
N GLU A 695 24.58 -7.04 27.54
CA GLU A 695 25.89 -7.03 28.19
C GLU A 695 26.27 -5.66 28.75
N GLU A 696 25.95 -4.58 28.01
CA GLU A 696 26.19 -3.21 28.45
C GLU A 696 25.26 -2.80 29.59
N PHE A 697 24.00 -3.21 29.56
CA PHE A 697 23.05 -2.96 30.66
C PHE A 697 23.50 -3.65 31.96
N LEU A 698 24.02 -4.88 31.87
CA LEU A 698 24.58 -5.60 33.02
C LEU A 698 25.89 -5.01 33.56
N ASN A 699 26.56 -4.13 32.81
CA ASN A 699 27.70 -3.35 33.30
C ASN A 699 27.25 -2.13 34.15
N GLN A 700 25.97 -1.79 34.13
CA GLN A 700 25.38 -0.71 34.92
C GLN A 700 24.80 -1.25 36.24
N ASP A 701 24.39 -0.35 37.13
CA ASP A 701 23.71 -0.70 38.39
C ASP A 701 22.24 -1.06 38.12
N VAL A 702 22.00 -2.34 37.80
CA VAL A 702 20.68 -2.90 37.48
C VAL A 702 20.40 -4.14 38.31
N ASP A 703 19.12 -4.43 38.55
CA ASP A 703 18.70 -5.67 39.19
C ASP A 703 19.08 -6.88 38.33
N GLN A 704 20.01 -7.70 38.84
CA GLN A 704 20.47 -8.92 38.18
C GLN A 704 19.62 -10.15 38.57
N ASP A 705 18.92 -10.08 39.70
CA ASP A 705 18.02 -11.14 40.15
C ASP A 705 16.60 -10.90 39.62
N VAL A 706 16.40 -11.30 38.36
CA VAL A 706 15.13 -11.16 37.65
C VAL A 706 14.53 -12.52 37.35
N GLN A 707 13.25 -12.67 37.70
CA GLN A 707 12.42 -13.83 37.42
C GLN A 707 11.36 -13.49 36.38
N PHE A 708 11.03 -14.48 35.55
CA PHE A 708 10.03 -14.41 34.51
C PHE A 708 8.97 -15.46 34.80
N LEU A 709 7.72 -15.14 34.49
CA LEU A 709 6.62 -16.08 34.55
C LEU A 709 6.01 -16.22 33.17
N ALA A 710 5.99 -17.43 32.62
CA ALA A 710 5.32 -17.73 31.36
C ALA A 710 4.17 -18.72 31.55
N ILE A 711 3.10 -18.53 30.78
CA ILE A 711 1.95 -19.43 30.70
C ILE A 711 2.09 -20.30 29.47
N PHE A 712 1.91 -21.60 29.64
CA PHE A 712 1.90 -22.61 28.58
C PHE A 712 0.53 -23.26 28.45
N VAL A 713 -0.06 -23.18 27.26
CA VAL A 713 -1.40 -23.70 26.98
C VAL A 713 -1.32 -25.14 26.44
N SER A 714 -1.99 -26.08 27.11
CA SER A 714 -2.01 -27.49 26.72
C SER A 714 -2.89 -27.74 25.48
N PRO A 715 -2.43 -28.53 24.48
CA PRO A 715 -3.08 -28.56 23.17
C PRO A 715 -4.09 -29.71 22.93
N LYS A 716 -4.99 -30.04 23.87
CA LYS A 716 -6.11 -31.02 23.69
C LYS A 716 -7.45 -30.29 23.96
N LYS A 717 -8.57 -30.33 23.22
CA LYS A 717 -9.13 -31.11 22.09
C LYS A 717 -9.91 -30.14 21.17
N ASN A 718 -9.59 -30.06 19.88
CA ASN A 718 -10.60 -29.70 18.87
C ASN A 718 -11.31 -31.00 18.46
N LYS A 719 -12.37 -31.37 19.17
CA LYS A 719 -13.40 -32.28 18.64
C LYS A 719 -14.61 -31.41 18.28
N PRO A 720 -15.30 -31.67 17.14
CA PRO A 720 -16.53 -30.97 16.83
C PRO A 720 -17.61 -31.32 17.86
N PRO A 721 -18.59 -30.43 18.11
CA PRO A 721 -19.67 -30.72 19.05
C PRO A 721 -20.57 -31.79 18.44
N GLU A 722 -20.59 -32.98 19.03
CA GLU A 722 -21.68 -33.94 18.87
C GLU A 722 -22.54 -33.91 20.14
N ASP A 723 -23.84 -34.07 19.91
CA ASP A 723 -24.95 -33.78 20.79
C ASP A 723 -24.94 -34.47 22.18
N ASP A 724 -25.55 -33.71 23.11
CA ASP A 724 -26.28 -34.11 24.31
C ASP A 724 -25.56 -34.69 25.56
N GLN A 725 -25.65 -33.86 26.62
CA GLN A 725 -26.00 -34.19 28.01
C GLN A 725 -25.10 -35.16 28.80
N VAL A 726 -24.28 -34.61 29.70
CA VAL A 726 -24.38 -34.78 31.17
C VAL A 726 -23.59 -33.64 31.83
N LEU A 727 -24.26 -32.83 32.65
CA LEU A 727 -23.62 -31.91 33.60
C LEU A 727 -22.95 -32.73 34.70
N GLY A 728 -21.61 -32.79 34.68
CA GLY A 728 -20.79 -33.39 35.71
C GLY A 728 -19.43 -32.71 35.78
N GLU A 729 -19.19 -32.02 36.89
CA GLU A 729 -17.91 -31.58 37.45
C GLU A 729 -16.83 -31.10 36.46
N ASP A 730 -16.77 -29.76 36.35
CA ASP A 730 -15.72 -28.99 35.68
C ASP A 730 -14.36 -29.25 36.37
N SER A 731 -13.66 -30.31 35.96
CA SER A 731 -12.25 -30.48 36.28
C SER A 731 -11.45 -29.48 35.43
N GLY A 732 -11.22 -28.29 35.97
CA GLY A 732 -10.38 -27.27 35.35
C GLY A 732 -8.99 -27.82 35.03
N GLU A 733 -8.72 -28.09 33.76
CA GLU A 733 -7.37 -28.33 33.25
C GLU A 733 -6.65 -26.97 33.26
N SER A 734 -5.80 -26.76 34.27
CA SER A 734 -5.06 -25.51 34.49
C SER A 734 -3.97 -25.29 33.45
N ASP A 735 -3.93 -24.11 32.82
CA ASP A 735 -2.76 -23.64 32.06
C ASP A 735 -1.47 -23.83 32.89
N GLU A 736 -0.43 -24.41 32.30
CA GLU A 736 0.82 -24.64 33.03
C GLU A 736 1.61 -23.34 33.11
N ARG A 737 1.88 -22.88 34.33
CA ARG A 737 2.68 -21.67 34.55
C ARG A 737 4.08 -22.03 35.03
N VAL A 738 5.09 -21.44 34.40
CA VAL A 738 6.50 -21.73 34.66
C VAL A 738 7.23 -20.46 35.03
N ALA A 739 7.84 -20.47 36.22
CA ALA A 739 8.76 -19.44 36.66
C ALA A 739 10.20 -19.84 36.30
N PHE A 740 10.95 -18.93 35.70
CA PHE A 740 12.36 -19.12 35.32
C PHE A 740 13.16 -17.82 35.52
N ASP A 741 14.49 -17.89 35.56
CA ASP A 741 15.33 -16.69 35.71
C ASP A 741 16.06 -16.32 34.41
N LEU A 742 16.67 -15.13 34.40
CA LEU A 742 17.38 -14.61 33.23
C LEU A 742 18.53 -15.54 32.79
N LEU A 743 19.23 -16.18 33.73
CA LEU A 743 20.33 -17.08 33.40
C LEU A 743 19.82 -18.36 32.72
N GLU A 744 18.75 -18.96 33.24
CA GLU A 744 18.08 -20.11 32.63
C GLU A 744 17.59 -19.78 31.21
N PHE A 745 17.02 -18.59 31.01
CA PHE A 745 16.65 -18.11 29.68
C PHE A 745 17.84 -18.00 28.73
N LEU A 746 18.96 -17.42 29.16
CA LEU A 746 20.14 -17.25 28.30
C LEU A 746 20.85 -18.58 28.01
N GLU A 747 20.84 -19.53 28.95
CA GLU A 747 21.33 -20.90 28.74
C GLU A 747 20.51 -21.63 27.66
N LEU A 748 19.20 -21.35 27.60
CA LEU A 748 18.31 -21.83 26.54
C LEU A 748 18.57 -21.11 25.20
N ALA A 749 18.65 -19.79 25.21
CA ALA A 749 18.77 -18.96 24.01
C ALA A 749 20.17 -19.01 23.35
N LYS A 750 21.21 -19.35 24.13
CA LYS A 750 22.61 -19.53 23.70
C LYS A 750 23.18 -18.34 22.88
N PRO A 751 23.20 -17.11 23.42
CA PRO A 751 23.79 -15.97 22.74
C PRO A 751 25.30 -16.12 22.49
N PHE A 752 25.82 -15.41 21.49
CA PHE A 752 27.23 -15.50 21.09
C PHE A 752 28.21 -15.06 22.20
N ASN A 753 27.79 -14.19 23.13
CA ASN A 753 28.58 -13.66 24.24
C ASN A 753 28.28 -14.32 25.60
N MET A 754 27.78 -15.57 25.62
CA MET A 754 27.47 -16.28 26.86
C MET A 754 28.60 -16.31 27.89
N GLU A 755 29.85 -16.46 27.46
CA GLU A 755 31.01 -16.50 28.36
C GLU A 755 31.25 -15.17 29.09
N ALA A 756 30.80 -14.04 28.52
CA ALA A 756 30.87 -12.73 29.15
C ALA A 756 29.66 -12.45 30.06
N LEU A 757 28.48 -13.00 29.73
CA LEU A 757 27.23 -12.80 30.48
C LEU A 757 27.15 -13.68 31.73
N ARG A 758 27.57 -14.95 31.63
CA ARG A 758 27.49 -15.95 32.72
C ARG A 758 28.07 -15.46 34.07
N PRO A 759 29.29 -14.88 34.14
CA PRO A 759 29.85 -14.42 35.42
C PRO A 759 29.14 -13.19 36.01
N LYS A 760 28.43 -12.40 35.18
CA LYS A 760 27.68 -11.21 35.63
C LYS A 760 26.33 -11.57 36.27
N LEU A 761 25.80 -12.74 35.96
CA LEU A 761 24.50 -13.23 36.43
C LEU A 761 24.61 -14.37 37.47
N SER A 762 25.83 -14.84 37.76
CA SER A 762 26.05 -15.89 38.75
C SER A 762 25.82 -15.35 40.16
N ILE A 763 24.63 -15.59 40.70
CA ILE A 763 24.24 -15.13 42.04
C ILE A 763 25.10 -15.81 43.10
N LYS A 764 25.60 -15.00 44.05
CA LYS A 764 26.27 -15.48 45.26
C LYS A 764 25.23 -15.94 46.29
N GLY A 765 24.64 -17.12 46.09
CA GLY A 765 23.68 -17.74 47.02
C GLY A 765 23.33 -19.16 46.63
N THR A 766 22.97 -20.02 47.59
CA THR A 766 22.50 -21.39 47.33
C THR A 766 21.15 -21.33 46.60
N GLN A 767 21.14 -21.75 45.33
CA GLN A 767 19.98 -21.72 44.41
C GLN A 767 18.77 -22.55 44.86
N GLU A 768 18.90 -23.36 45.92
CA GLU A 768 17.85 -24.27 46.42
C GLU A 768 16.77 -23.58 47.29
N ASP A 769 16.99 -22.32 47.74
CA ASP A 769 16.06 -21.58 48.61
C ASP A 769 15.53 -20.28 47.96
N ARG A 770 15.15 -20.31 46.67
CA ARG A 770 14.47 -19.15 46.06
C ARG A 770 12.97 -19.11 46.43
N PRO A 771 12.41 -17.92 46.73
CA PRO A 771 11.02 -17.78 47.12
C PRO A 771 10.05 -18.19 46.00
N GLU A 772 8.86 -18.67 46.39
CA GLU A 772 7.77 -18.95 45.46
C GLU A 772 7.36 -17.68 44.72
N VAL A 773 7.16 -17.80 43.40
CA VAL A 773 6.70 -16.70 42.56
C VAL A 773 5.18 -16.65 42.66
N THR A 774 4.65 -15.67 43.40
CA THR A 774 3.19 -15.48 43.50
C THR A 774 2.66 -14.81 42.24
N PRO A 775 1.87 -15.47 41.38
CA PRO A 775 1.28 -14.82 40.22
C PRO A 775 0.25 -13.75 40.65
N ILE A 776 -0.13 -12.89 39.72
CA ILE A 776 -1.12 -11.81 39.96
C ILE A 776 -2.52 -12.38 40.22
N SER A 777 -2.80 -13.55 39.64
CA SER A 777 -3.96 -14.38 39.95
C SER A 777 -3.53 -15.85 40.03
N GLY A 778 -3.91 -16.57 41.09
CA GLY A 778 -3.59 -17.99 41.29
C GLY A 778 -2.72 -18.28 42.51
N HIS A 779 -2.35 -19.55 42.68
CA HIS A 779 -1.50 -20.01 43.79
C HIS A 779 -0.01 -19.71 43.50
N PRO A 780 0.82 -19.51 44.54
CA PRO A 780 2.26 -19.37 44.39
C PRO A 780 2.87 -20.52 43.58
N ILE A 781 3.75 -20.16 42.64
CA ILE A 781 4.40 -21.12 41.75
C ILE A 781 5.82 -21.35 42.26
N PRO A 782 6.19 -22.59 42.60
CA PRO A 782 7.53 -22.88 43.06
C PRO A 782 8.52 -22.69 41.91
N TYR A 783 9.57 -21.89 42.16
CA TYR A 783 10.70 -21.80 41.25
C TYR A 783 11.43 -23.14 41.21
N GLN A 784 11.60 -23.71 40.02
CA GLN A 784 12.33 -24.95 39.81
C GLN A 784 13.28 -24.77 38.62
N ARG A 785 14.58 -24.73 38.89
CA ARG A 785 15.60 -24.54 37.86
C ARG A 785 15.51 -25.65 36.80
N GLY A 786 15.51 -25.27 35.53
CA GLY A 786 15.44 -26.19 34.39
C GLY A 786 14.02 -26.59 33.99
N ARG A 787 12.99 -26.10 34.71
CA ARG A 787 11.59 -26.38 34.40
C ARG A 787 11.16 -25.73 33.08
N LEU A 788 11.72 -24.57 32.71
CA LEU A 788 11.45 -23.97 31.40
C LEU A 788 11.91 -24.91 30.29
N SER A 789 13.16 -25.35 30.34
CA SER A 789 13.70 -26.27 29.33
C SER A 789 12.88 -27.56 29.25
N LYS A 790 12.48 -28.13 30.39
CA LYS A 790 11.66 -29.34 30.45
C LYS A 790 10.26 -29.17 29.84
N VAL A 791 9.55 -28.09 30.17
CA VAL A 791 8.21 -27.82 29.61
C VAL A 791 8.31 -27.57 28.10
N LEU A 792 9.34 -26.86 27.64
CA LEU A 792 9.58 -26.68 26.21
C LEU A 792 9.94 -28.00 25.51
N GLU A 793 10.74 -28.86 26.12
CA GLU A 793 11.03 -30.21 25.63
C GLU A 793 9.79 -31.09 25.56
N GLU A 794 8.90 -31.01 26.57
CA GLU A 794 7.61 -31.71 26.58
C GLU A 794 6.70 -31.23 25.45
N ILE A 795 6.63 -29.91 25.22
CA ILE A 795 5.88 -29.33 24.09
C ILE A 795 6.45 -29.79 22.75
N VAL A 796 7.78 -29.82 22.59
CA VAL A 796 8.44 -30.35 21.39
C VAL A 796 8.16 -31.85 21.22
N ALA A 797 8.21 -32.62 22.31
CA ALA A 797 7.96 -34.06 22.31
C ALA A 797 6.51 -34.42 21.94
N THR A 798 5.54 -33.49 22.11
CA THR A 798 4.15 -33.70 21.64
C THR A 798 4.01 -33.67 20.11
N GLY A 799 5.09 -33.40 19.36
CA GLY A 799 5.11 -33.41 17.90
C GLY A 799 4.42 -32.21 17.24
N LYS A 800 4.06 -31.18 18.03
CA LYS A 800 3.37 -29.96 17.55
C LYS A 800 4.29 -28.78 17.28
N THR A 801 5.54 -28.84 17.76
CA THR A 801 6.59 -27.86 17.48
C THR A 801 7.88 -28.63 17.24
N SER A 802 8.77 -28.08 16.43
CA SER A 802 9.98 -28.76 16.02
C SER A 802 11.24 -28.13 16.57
N GLY A 803 11.80 -28.75 17.61
CA GLY A 803 12.85 -28.11 18.39
C GLY A 803 12.39 -26.81 19.04
N HIS A 804 13.30 -26.10 19.69
CA HIS A 804 12.97 -24.91 20.51
C HIS A 804 12.65 -23.63 19.70
N ARG A 805 12.13 -23.73 18.46
CA ARG A 805 12.12 -22.61 17.50
C ARG A 805 10.76 -22.00 17.14
N ALA A 806 9.66 -22.37 17.81
CA ALA A 806 8.40 -21.61 17.70
C ALA A 806 7.42 -21.96 18.82
N PHE A 807 7.26 -21.08 19.82
CA PHE A 807 6.29 -21.26 20.92
C PHE A 807 5.10 -20.30 20.86
N GLU A 808 5.00 -19.47 19.82
CA GLU A 808 3.93 -18.46 19.63
C GLU A 808 2.52 -19.03 19.86
N GLN A 809 2.32 -20.32 19.53
CA GLN A 809 1.02 -20.98 19.69
C GLN A 809 0.79 -21.68 21.04
N TYR A 810 1.75 -21.66 21.96
CA TYR A 810 1.68 -22.46 23.19
C TYR A 810 2.28 -21.77 24.40
N ALA A 811 2.95 -20.63 24.25
CA ALA A 811 3.61 -19.91 25.34
C ALA A 811 3.29 -18.41 25.28
N CYS A 812 3.13 -17.79 26.45
CA CYS A 812 3.06 -16.34 26.56
C CYS A 812 3.73 -15.87 27.85
N LEU A 813 4.47 -14.77 27.79
CA LEU A 813 5.09 -14.18 28.98
C LEU A 813 4.03 -13.42 29.79
N GLU A 814 3.80 -13.85 31.03
CA GLU A 814 2.81 -13.27 31.94
C GLU A 814 3.37 -12.06 32.70
N SER A 815 4.58 -12.19 33.27
CA SER A 815 5.20 -11.13 34.08
C SER A 815 6.73 -11.21 34.16
N VAL A 816 7.35 -10.10 34.54
CA VAL A 816 8.76 -9.99 34.93
C VAL A 816 8.82 -9.43 36.34
N ILE A 817 9.63 -10.05 37.18
CA ILE A 817 9.70 -9.81 38.62
C ILE A 817 11.16 -9.57 38.96
N ALA A 818 11.48 -8.37 39.43
CA ALA A 818 12.77 -8.04 40.00
C ALA A 818 12.61 -7.69 41.49
N SER A 819 13.72 -7.66 42.23
CA SER A 819 13.73 -7.36 43.66
C SER A 819 13.30 -5.92 43.98
N SER A 820 13.61 -4.96 43.11
CA SER A 820 13.29 -3.54 43.29
C SER A 820 12.01 -3.09 42.58
N GLU A 821 11.61 -3.80 41.53
CA GLU A 821 10.51 -3.41 40.64
C GLU A 821 9.73 -4.66 40.18
N ARG A 822 8.40 -4.57 40.18
CA ARG A 822 7.55 -5.68 39.76
C ARG A 822 6.52 -5.23 38.72
N LEU A 823 6.41 -5.98 37.62
CA LEU A 823 5.33 -5.82 36.66
C LEU A 823 4.11 -6.60 37.16
N ASP A 824 3.25 -5.92 37.94
CA ASP A 824 2.13 -6.51 38.69
C ASP A 824 0.84 -6.77 37.88
N VAL A 825 0.87 -6.79 36.53
CA VAL A 825 -0.36 -7.02 35.73
C VAL A 825 -0.10 -7.97 34.53
N PRO A 826 -1.00 -8.94 34.21
CA PRO A 826 -0.75 -9.95 33.18
C PRO A 826 -0.64 -9.32 31.78
N LEU A 827 0.52 -9.49 31.17
CA LEU A 827 0.87 -9.03 29.82
C LEU A 827 0.45 -9.99 28.71
N ALA A 828 -0.65 -10.75 28.86
CA ALA A 828 -0.97 -11.81 27.92
C ALA A 828 -2.49 -12.02 27.75
N PHE A 829 -3.04 -11.73 26.57
CA PHE A 829 -4.36 -12.26 26.17
C PHE A 829 -4.25 -12.88 24.79
N ARG A 830 -4.52 -14.18 24.72
CA ARG A 830 -4.90 -14.87 23.49
C ARG A 830 -6.41 -14.76 23.34
N ILE A 831 -6.86 -14.08 22.30
CA ILE A 831 -8.25 -14.18 21.85
C ILE A 831 -8.36 -15.57 21.19
N THR A 832 -9.27 -16.40 21.72
CA THR A 832 -9.68 -17.68 21.13
C THR A 832 -10.27 -17.52 19.74
#